data_AF-A0AAD7S2N5-F1
#
_entry.id   AF-A0AAD7S2N5-F1
#
_cell.length_a   1.000
_cell.length_b   1.000
_cell.length_c   1.000
_cell.angle_alpha   90.00
_cell.angle_beta   90.00
_cell.angle_gamma   90.00
#
_symmetry.space_group_name_H-M   'P 1'
#
loop_
_entity.id
_entity.type
_entity.pdbx_description
1 polymer ?
#
loop_
_entity_poly.entity_id
_entity_poly.type
_entity_poly.pdbx_seq_one_letter_code
_entity_poly.pdbx_strand_id
1 'polypeptide(L)'
;MPPKVRTVRQLEFLPDSFDGGSSQTLGVLSQDGIMRFINIQTCKLLFDIGALDNAITSAAISPSGHHIVTVMDSGGLSIYSVQTLTQEINKPPPPLVKVVTGVKVDDPGVRANARAGGVQRPARTSGRRVKTRVLRPSPFPPPEDKENELPEGLNKRRLQTLLQTFGEFPAKYRLFVWRSLLRLPENHSAFNSLTGKGAHSAFLTLHQRYPIKSQKLHRGLQRVLSALAYWSAIFGETDYLPLVAFPFVKLFQNNPLVCFEVVATVIVNWCQHWFEYFPNPPLNVLSMVENALAHHDKELLQHLIDCGVTSQLYVWPLLETLFSEVLTREEWLKLFDNVFSNHPAFLLMAVVSYVTCCRAPLLLCTQRDDFEYFFHHRNHLDVSTVIKETYRLMDTTPAELHPCSMLKDFEPLTRGQYPIFNKYPTFIVEHQSQERERIRLQEMEYLRERQMVQEMQAETVRRQAADRAWYTQQELLQEAEEQRRNILAEEECKLAEQRARLAAVKRELKLKELNLIDAARRRFLKHQHDQKRVELRRLDDEIQRKMNLREQETSITVRDLELRQLELEAQRRLFEQQLAKEEDRVTQEVKAEVAIRKHRAEVQDSTFHQLLDTDPALNLSKKVLEESLAEAEQLGADADWKAEVMKRLDRAGAEQERHHQQLARLNEETLSKERQLILAMKEVEGKKWEDVVERRAQLAEEKEAAIAMEARRSDLLSWEMEERGQHLVRLQRSQDESLQRHWELDVRSPCSTRGLLQRPTPARSQSNGNVCLNNKSPSSSSSSPPSCESAQFSLDRGRRELDNKERELLQDIRVLRQNLADRAKSVNPLFFSASTRPTVLCGSIASEDAGEGRAVV
;
A
#
# COMPACT_ATOMS: atom_id res chain seq x y z
N MET A 1 44.51 -15.35 -48.08
CA MET A 1 43.77 -14.22 -48.70
C MET A 1 43.69 -14.42 -50.20
N PRO A 2 42.58 -14.08 -50.86
CA PRO A 2 42.48 -14.12 -52.32
C PRO A 2 43.51 -13.19 -52.99
N PRO A 3 44.08 -13.53 -54.16
CA PRO A 3 45.19 -12.78 -54.78
C PRO A 3 44.84 -11.35 -55.23
N LYS A 4 43.58 -10.93 -55.11
CA LYS A 4 43.10 -9.57 -55.44
C LYS A 4 43.05 -8.63 -54.22
N VAL A 5 43.18 -9.14 -53.00
CA VAL A 5 43.17 -8.30 -51.79
C VAL A 5 44.58 -7.81 -51.48
N ARG A 6 44.75 -6.49 -51.36
CA ARG A 6 46.05 -5.82 -51.09
C ARG A 6 46.07 -5.12 -49.73
N THR A 7 44.92 -4.66 -49.24
CA THR A 7 44.79 -3.91 -47.98
C THR A 7 43.46 -4.25 -47.32
N VAL A 8 43.50 -4.52 -46.02
CA VAL A 8 42.31 -4.80 -45.19
C VAL A 8 41.85 -3.50 -44.52
N ARG A 9 40.54 -3.24 -44.54
CA ARG A 9 39.92 -2.06 -43.90
C ARG A 9 39.41 -2.38 -42.50
N GLN A 10 38.76 -3.53 -42.32
CA GLN A 10 38.16 -3.95 -41.05
C GLN A 10 38.26 -5.47 -40.90
N LEU A 11 38.42 -5.92 -39.66
CA LEU A 11 38.41 -7.32 -39.26
C LEU A 11 37.36 -7.49 -38.16
N GLU A 12 36.44 -8.43 -38.34
CA GLU A 12 35.48 -8.81 -37.30
C GLU A 12 35.36 -10.33 -37.22
N PHE A 13 35.28 -10.86 -36.01
CA PHE A 13 35.01 -12.28 -35.80
C PHE A 13 33.51 -12.54 -35.87
N LEU A 14 33.12 -13.61 -36.56
CA LEU A 14 31.75 -14.11 -36.56
C LEU A 14 31.63 -15.14 -35.43
N PRO A 15 30.97 -14.82 -34.30
CA PRO A 15 30.86 -15.75 -33.19
C PRO A 15 29.86 -16.85 -33.53
N ASP A 16 30.27 -18.11 -33.41
CA ASP A 16 29.37 -19.26 -33.54
C ASP A 16 28.89 -19.72 -32.15
N SER A 17 27.57 -19.91 -32.00
CA SER A 17 26.95 -20.45 -30.79
C SER A 17 27.49 -21.84 -30.39
N PHE A 18 28.12 -22.56 -31.32
CA PHE A 18 28.72 -23.88 -31.09
C PHE A 18 30.22 -23.87 -30.77
N ASP A 19 30.95 -22.75 -30.96
CA ASP A 19 32.42 -22.77 -30.93
C ASP A 19 33.06 -22.47 -29.57
N GLY A 20 32.25 -22.18 -28.54
CA GLY A 20 32.70 -21.95 -27.17
C GLY A 20 33.52 -20.66 -26.97
N GLY A 21 33.45 -19.72 -27.92
CA GLY A 21 34.27 -18.50 -27.92
C GLY A 21 35.58 -18.64 -28.69
N SER A 22 35.80 -19.76 -29.40
CA SER A 22 36.99 -19.94 -30.24
C SER A 22 36.94 -19.15 -31.56
N SER A 23 35.78 -18.59 -31.92
CA SER A 23 35.57 -17.63 -33.02
C SER A 23 36.31 -18.01 -34.31
N GLN A 24 36.00 -19.19 -34.84
CA GLN A 24 36.83 -19.81 -35.90
C GLN A 24 36.67 -19.18 -37.29
N THR A 25 35.75 -18.22 -37.43
CA THR A 25 35.45 -17.53 -38.69
C THR A 25 35.76 -16.04 -38.57
N LEU A 26 36.66 -15.55 -39.42
CA LEU A 26 37.06 -14.15 -39.50
C LEU A 26 36.46 -13.49 -40.74
N GLY A 27 35.62 -12.48 -40.54
CA GLY A 27 35.14 -11.57 -41.56
C GLY A 27 36.18 -10.49 -41.86
N VAL A 28 36.57 -10.37 -43.13
CA VAL A 28 37.63 -9.46 -43.60
C VAL A 28 37.07 -8.49 -44.63
N LEU A 29 36.86 -7.23 -44.25
CA LEU A 29 36.49 -6.17 -45.18
C LEU A 29 37.71 -5.73 -45.96
N SER A 30 37.67 -5.98 -47.27
CA SER A 30 38.77 -5.76 -48.20
C SER A 30 38.65 -4.40 -48.90
N GLN A 31 39.72 -3.92 -49.55
CA GLN A 31 39.70 -2.58 -50.17
C GLN A 31 38.75 -2.42 -51.36
N ASP A 32 38.26 -3.52 -51.92
CA ASP A 32 37.26 -3.60 -52.98
C ASP A 32 35.81 -3.52 -52.46
N GLY A 33 35.61 -3.21 -51.17
CA GLY A 33 34.26 -3.02 -50.60
C GLY A 33 33.49 -4.31 -50.33
N ILE A 34 34.17 -5.46 -50.38
CA ILE A 34 33.58 -6.79 -50.18
C ILE A 34 34.08 -7.36 -48.85
N MET A 35 33.16 -7.82 -48.01
CA MET A 35 33.45 -8.47 -46.73
C MET A 35 33.50 -9.98 -46.93
N ARG A 36 34.64 -10.61 -46.58
CA ARG A 36 34.93 -12.01 -46.88
C ARG A 36 35.11 -12.83 -45.60
N PHE A 37 34.29 -13.85 -45.41
CA PHE A 37 34.32 -14.69 -44.22
C PHE A 37 35.20 -15.91 -44.45
N ILE A 38 36.28 -16.02 -43.68
CA ILE A 38 37.33 -17.02 -43.85
C ILE A 38 37.43 -17.85 -42.58
N ASN A 39 37.41 -19.18 -42.71
CA ASN A 39 37.69 -20.07 -41.59
C ASN A 39 39.21 -20.07 -41.30
N ILE A 40 39.59 -19.73 -40.07
CA ILE A 40 40.98 -19.44 -39.69
C ILE A 40 41.85 -20.71 -39.68
N GLN A 41 41.28 -21.85 -39.28
CA GLN A 41 42.01 -23.11 -39.20
C GLN A 41 42.29 -23.73 -40.57
N THR A 42 41.34 -23.60 -41.51
CA THR A 42 41.45 -24.19 -42.86
C THR A 42 41.92 -23.20 -43.92
N CYS A 43 41.99 -21.90 -43.59
CA CYS A 43 42.25 -20.79 -44.51
C CYS A 43 41.31 -20.71 -45.72
N LYS A 44 40.15 -21.39 -45.67
CA LYS A 44 39.15 -21.40 -46.76
C LYS A 44 38.19 -20.22 -46.62
N LEU A 45 37.92 -19.57 -47.75
CA LEU A 45 36.78 -18.67 -47.89
C LEU A 45 35.49 -19.49 -47.73
N LEU A 46 34.60 -19.05 -46.85
CA LEU A 46 33.29 -19.63 -46.62
C LEU A 46 32.27 -18.97 -47.55
N PHE A 47 32.08 -17.65 -47.40
CA PHE A 47 31.18 -16.81 -48.20
C PHE A 47 31.68 -15.36 -48.19
N ASP A 48 31.17 -14.55 -49.11
CA ASP A 48 31.38 -13.11 -49.13
C ASP A 48 30.08 -12.31 -49.29
N ILE A 49 30.12 -11.06 -48.85
CA ILE A 49 29.00 -10.11 -48.81
C ILE A 49 29.46 -8.78 -49.41
N GLY A 50 28.60 -8.16 -50.20
CA GLY A 50 28.84 -6.90 -50.89
C GLY A 50 28.99 -7.08 -52.40
N ALA A 51 28.79 -6.00 -53.14
CA ALA A 51 28.93 -5.95 -54.59
C ALA A 51 29.76 -4.71 -54.98
N LEU A 52 30.38 -4.72 -56.16
CA LEU A 52 31.20 -3.59 -56.62
C LEU A 52 30.39 -2.30 -56.81
N ASP A 53 29.08 -2.42 -57.06
CA ASP A 53 28.16 -1.30 -57.28
C ASP A 53 27.55 -0.72 -55.98
N ASN A 54 27.82 -1.36 -54.83
CA ASN A 54 27.41 -0.92 -53.48
C ASN A 54 28.50 -1.34 -52.49
N ALA A 55 29.61 -0.60 -52.46
CA ALA A 55 30.78 -0.98 -51.70
C ALA A 55 30.53 -0.84 -50.19
N ILE A 56 30.84 -1.88 -49.41
CA ILE A 56 30.73 -1.83 -47.95
C ILE A 56 31.85 -0.92 -47.41
N THR A 57 31.45 0.09 -46.64
CA THR A 57 32.36 1.03 -45.96
C THR A 57 32.71 0.56 -44.55
N SER A 58 31.73 0.02 -43.82
CA SER A 58 31.87 -0.54 -42.48
C SER A 58 30.87 -1.70 -42.30
N ALA A 59 31.24 -2.69 -41.50
CA ALA A 59 30.33 -3.74 -41.04
C ALA A 59 30.26 -3.77 -39.50
N ALA A 60 29.26 -4.44 -38.96
CA ALA A 60 29.12 -4.77 -37.55
C ALA A 60 28.35 -6.09 -37.39
N ILE A 61 28.94 -7.06 -36.68
CA ILE A 61 28.32 -8.36 -36.39
C ILE A 61 27.56 -8.30 -35.06
N SER A 62 26.34 -8.84 -35.03
CA SER A 62 25.54 -8.93 -33.80
C SER A 62 26.23 -9.80 -32.73
N PRO A 63 26.14 -9.48 -31.42
CA PRO A 63 26.76 -10.29 -30.36
C PRO A 63 26.30 -11.76 -30.30
N SER A 64 25.14 -12.09 -30.88
CA SER A 64 24.63 -13.46 -31.01
C SER A 64 25.09 -14.19 -32.27
N GLY A 65 25.84 -13.54 -33.17
CA GLY A 65 26.32 -14.12 -34.43
C GLY A 65 25.24 -14.39 -35.48
N HIS A 66 24.00 -13.93 -35.28
CA HIS A 66 22.87 -14.23 -36.16
C HIS A 66 22.71 -13.24 -37.32
N HIS A 67 23.13 -11.98 -37.11
CA HIS A 67 22.95 -10.89 -38.08
C HIS A 67 24.27 -10.15 -38.33
N ILE A 68 24.47 -9.72 -39.57
CA ILE A 68 25.57 -8.84 -39.99
C ILE A 68 24.94 -7.57 -40.55
N VAL A 69 25.28 -6.42 -39.97
CA VAL A 69 24.84 -5.11 -40.46
C VAL A 69 25.99 -4.50 -41.25
N THR A 70 25.70 -3.92 -42.41
CA THR A 70 26.70 -3.28 -43.28
C THR A 70 26.23 -1.89 -43.70
N VAL A 71 27.16 -0.93 -43.70
CA VAL A 71 26.97 0.41 -44.23
C VAL A 71 27.56 0.43 -45.64
N MET A 72 26.73 0.77 -46.64
CA MET A 72 27.17 0.93 -48.02
C MET A 72 27.69 2.37 -48.26
N ASP A 73 28.51 2.55 -49.28
CA ASP A 73 29.00 3.85 -49.76
C ASP A 73 27.88 4.81 -50.19
N SER A 74 26.76 4.28 -50.67
CA SER A 74 25.50 4.99 -50.91
C SER A 74 24.80 5.51 -49.64
N GLY A 75 25.33 5.22 -48.44
CA GLY A 75 24.73 5.58 -47.15
C GLY A 75 23.59 4.64 -46.70
N GLY A 76 23.23 3.65 -47.52
CA GLY A 76 22.23 2.64 -47.17
C GLY A 76 22.75 1.61 -46.16
N LEU A 77 21.85 1.09 -45.32
CA LEU A 77 22.11 -0.01 -44.41
C LEU A 77 21.54 -1.31 -44.97
N SER A 78 22.36 -2.37 -45.04
CA SER A 78 21.91 -3.72 -45.36
C SER A 78 22.14 -4.65 -44.18
N ILE A 79 21.10 -5.42 -43.81
CA ILE A 79 21.12 -6.40 -42.72
C ILE A 79 21.02 -7.81 -43.32
N TYR A 80 22.03 -8.63 -43.08
CA TYR A 80 22.11 -10.00 -43.59
C TYR A 80 21.88 -11.02 -42.46
N SER A 81 21.08 -12.05 -42.74
CA SER A 81 20.96 -13.22 -41.88
C SER A 81 22.10 -14.20 -42.14
N VAL A 82 22.89 -14.49 -41.10
CA VAL A 82 24.00 -15.44 -41.16
C VAL A 82 23.50 -16.87 -41.44
N GLN A 83 22.30 -17.20 -40.95
CA GLN A 83 21.65 -18.48 -41.23
C GLN A 83 21.39 -18.66 -42.73
N THR A 84 20.93 -17.62 -43.43
CA THR A 84 20.68 -17.67 -44.87
C THR A 84 21.98 -17.76 -45.66
N LEU A 85 23.01 -17.00 -45.28
CA LEU A 85 24.32 -17.02 -45.97
C LEU A 85 25.08 -18.34 -45.82
N THR A 86 24.85 -19.09 -44.73
CA THR A 86 25.52 -20.38 -44.48
C THR A 86 24.73 -21.60 -44.96
N GLN A 87 23.50 -21.42 -45.47
CA GLN A 87 22.67 -22.53 -45.99
C GLN A 87 23.34 -23.34 -47.11
N GLU A 88 24.14 -22.71 -47.96
CA GLU A 88 24.87 -23.41 -49.04
C GLU A 88 26.04 -24.25 -48.52
N ILE A 89 26.71 -23.79 -47.47
CA ILE A 89 27.91 -24.41 -46.88
C ILE A 89 27.53 -25.59 -45.99
N ASN A 90 26.35 -25.52 -45.38
CA ASN A 90 25.75 -26.59 -44.58
C ASN A 90 25.04 -27.67 -45.42
N LYS A 91 25.09 -27.59 -46.76
CA LYS A 91 24.64 -28.70 -47.62
C LYS A 91 25.65 -29.86 -47.52
N PRO A 92 25.20 -31.11 -47.28
CA PRO A 92 26.10 -32.26 -47.33
C PRO A 92 26.69 -32.39 -48.75
N PRO A 93 27.94 -32.89 -48.88
CA PRO A 93 28.60 -33.00 -50.18
C PRO A 93 27.79 -33.90 -51.14
N PRO A 94 27.65 -33.53 -52.43
CA PRO A 94 26.81 -34.26 -53.36
C PRO A 94 27.34 -35.68 -53.62
N PRO A 95 26.46 -36.68 -53.79
CA PRO A 95 26.87 -38.07 -53.92
C PRO A 95 27.64 -38.34 -55.22
N LEU A 96 28.75 -39.09 -55.09
CA LEU A 96 29.60 -39.54 -56.20
C LEU A 96 28.97 -40.68 -57.03
N VAL A 97 27.72 -40.55 -57.46
CA VAL A 97 27.10 -41.48 -58.43
C VAL A 97 26.29 -40.69 -59.47
N LYS A 98 26.76 -40.75 -60.72
CA LYS A 98 26.12 -40.09 -61.87
C LYS A 98 24.92 -40.92 -62.35
N VAL A 99 23.75 -40.72 -61.77
CA VAL A 99 22.50 -41.31 -62.27
C VAL A 99 22.04 -40.57 -63.52
N VAL A 100 21.87 -41.32 -64.61
CA VAL A 100 21.32 -40.82 -65.87
C VAL A 100 19.79 -40.89 -65.78
N THR A 101 19.13 -39.75 -65.63
CA THR A 101 17.68 -39.64 -65.84
C THR A 101 17.41 -39.28 -67.30
N GLY A 102 16.72 -40.17 -68.01
CA GLY A 102 16.30 -39.94 -69.39
C GLY A 102 14.98 -39.19 -69.49
N VAL A 103 14.86 -38.42 -70.58
CA VAL A 103 13.62 -37.91 -71.20
C VAL A 103 12.82 -36.87 -70.39
N LYS A 104 12.93 -35.61 -70.84
CA LYS A 104 11.87 -34.59 -70.72
C LYS A 104 10.91 -34.70 -71.91
N VAL A 105 9.71 -34.12 -71.76
CA VAL A 105 8.86 -33.69 -72.88
C VAL A 105 8.63 -32.17 -72.76
N ASP A 106 9.01 -31.48 -73.83
CA ASP A 106 8.76 -30.13 -74.40
C ASP A 106 8.12 -29.00 -73.52
N ASP A 107 8.67 -27.78 -73.37
CA ASP A 107 9.06 -26.65 -74.30
C ASP A 107 7.87 -25.66 -74.55
N PRO A 108 8.01 -24.37 -74.98
CA PRO A 108 9.21 -23.61 -75.39
C PRO A 108 9.42 -22.18 -74.79
N GLY A 109 10.63 -21.61 -74.93
CA GLY A 109 10.90 -20.23 -74.45
C GLY A 109 12.27 -19.55 -74.71
N VAL A 110 12.70 -19.39 -75.97
CA VAL A 110 13.60 -18.30 -76.49
C VAL A 110 15.15 -18.33 -76.22
N ARG A 111 15.91 -18.62 -77.30
CA ARG A 111 17.19 -18.02 -77.85
C ARG A 111 18.28 -17.51 -76.85
N ALA A 112 19.60 -17.77 -77.00
CA ALA A 112 20.45 -17.70 -78.21
C ALA A 112 21.91 -18.22 -78.01
N ASN A 113 22.53 -18.73 -79.10
CA ASN A 113 23.97 -18.73 -79.52
C ASN A 113 25.11 -18.67 -78.47
N ALA A 114 26.15 -19.53 -78.50
CA ALA A 114 27.16 -19.59 -79.58
C ALA A 114 28.18 -20.77 -79.49
N ARG A 115 28.68 -21.15 -80.68
CA ARG A 115 30.00 -21.73 -81.12
C ARG A 115 31.10 -22.08 -80.06
N ALA A 116 32.04 -23.00 -80.32
CA ALA A 116 32.25 -24.05 -81.34
C ALA A 116 33.53 -24.87 -81.01
N GLY A 117 33.72 -26.05 -81.62
CA GLY A 117 35.02 -26.75 -81.83
C GLY A 117 35.82 -27.16 -80.58
N GLY A 118 36.17 -28.43 -80.31
CA GLY A 118 36.30 -29.59 -81.18
C GLY A 118 37.79 -29.89 -81.46
N VAL A 119 38.27 -31.06 -81.02
CA VAL A 119 39.31 -31.91 -81.64
C VAL A 119 39.29 -33.26 -80.92
N GLN A 120 39.50 -34.35 -81.66
CA GLN A 120 39.38 -35.72 -81.17
C GLN A 120 40.75 -36.44 -81.05
N ARG A 121 40.75 -37.53 -80.26
CA ARG A 121 41.56 -38.76 -80.39
C ARG A 121 43.06 -38.69 -80.01
N PRO A 122 43.73 -39.86 -79.82
CA PRO A 122 43.20 -41.22 -79.62
C PRO A 122 43.74 -41.93 -78.35
N ALA A 123 43.13 -43.08 -78.02
CA ALA A 123 43.64 -44.03 -77.02
C ALA A 123 44.13 -45.33 -77.68
N ARG A 124 45.17 -45.95 -77.10
CA ARG A 124 45.64 -47.36 -77.18
C ARG A 124 47.08 -47.39 -76.63
N THR A 125 47.59 -48.33 -75.83
CA THR A 125 47.43 -49.80 -75.61
C THR A 125 47.92 -50.12 -74.17
N SER A 126 47.88 -51.31 -73.55
CA SER A 126 47.16 -52.60 -73.58
C SER A 126 47.82 -53.48 -72.47
N GLY A 127 47.14 -54.52 -71.98
CA GLY A 127 47.69 -55.51 -71.04
C GLY A 127 47.38 -55.22 -69.55
N ARG A 128 47.12 -56.21 -68.69
CA ARG A 128 46.94 -57.66 -68.88
C ARG A 128 46.00 -58.18 -67.77
N ARG A 129 45.11 -59.13 -68.09
CA ARG A 129 44.10 -59.65 -67.15
C ARG A 129 44.68 -60.63 -66.12
N VAL A 130 44.14 -60.61 -64.92
CA VAL A 130 43.86 -61.82 -64.12
C VAL A 130 42.36 -61.80 -63.78
N LYS A 131 41.68 -62.95 -63.90
CA LYS A 131 40.25 -63.10 -63.60
C LYS A 131 40.09 -63.96 -62.34
N THR A 132 39.37 -63.47 -61.34
CA THR A 132 38.66 -64.32 -60.38
C THR A 132 37.19 -64.45 -60.79
N ARG A 133 36.62 -65.62 -60.54
CA ARG A 133 35.34 -66.09 -61.10
C ARG A 133 34.27 -65.94 -60.02
N VAL A 134 33.27 -65.08 -60.24
CA VAL A 134 32.06 -65.02 -59.40
C VAL A 134 30.85 -65.35 -60.28
N LEU A 135 29.94 -66.14 -59.72
CA LEU A 135 28.77 -66.69 -60.40
C LEU A 135 27.70 -65.63 -60.63
N ARG A 136 26.90 -65.86 -61.68
CA ARG A 136 25.80 -65.01 -62.13
C ARG A 136 24.57 -65.26 -61.25
N PRO A 137 23.96 -64.25 -60.59
CA PRO A 137 22.65 -64.41 -59.96
C PRO A 137 21.54 -64.58 -61.00
N SER A 138 20.47 -65.27 -60.60
CA SER A 138 19.28 -65.59 -61.41
C SER A 138 18.39 -64.34 -61.65
N PRO A 139 17.67 -64.24 -62.79
CA PRO A 139 16.79 -63.11 -63.08
C PRO A 139 15.39 -63.27 -62.44
N PHE A 140 15.32 -63.16 -61.11
CA PHE A 140 14.07 -62.90 -60.39
C PHE A 140 14.34 -61.84 -59.32
N PRO A 141 13.67 -60.67 -59.34
CA PRO A 141 13.82 -59.69 -58.27
C PRO A 141 13.10 -60.20 -57.00
N PRO A 142 13.76 -60.22 -55.83
CA PRO A 142 13.04 -60.37 -54.57
C PRO A 142 12.18 -59.11 -54.33
N PRO A 143 11.10 -59.22 -53.53
CA PRO A 143 10.23 -58.08 -53.23
C PRO A 143 11.00 -56.93 -52.56
N GLU A 144 10.56 -55.70 -52.80
CA GLU A 144 11.28 -54.47 -52.46
C GLU A 144 11.53 -54.35 -50.94
N ASP A 145 12.80 -54.21 -50.55
CA ASP A 145 13.28 -54.21 -49.15
C ASP A 145 12.99 -52.88 -48.39
N LYS A 146 11.90 -52.18 -48.75
CA LYS A 146 11.54 -50.82 -48.33
C LYS A 146 11.37 -50.63 -46.81
N GLU A 147 11.01 -51.69 -46.09
CA GLU A 147 10.86 -51.64 -44.62
C GLU A 147 12.20 -51.46 -43.89
N ASN A 148 13.30 -51.90 -44.51
CA ASN A 148 14.64 -51.86 -43.94
C ASN A 148 15.40 -50.56 -44.23
N GLU A 149 14.86 -49.71 -45.11
CA GLU A 149 15.38 -48.38 -45.36
C GLU A 149 15.00 -47.44 -44.20
N LEU A 150 16.00 -46.78 -43.66
CA LEU A 150 15.89 -45.75 -42.64
C LEU A 150 16.08 -44.37 -43.31
N PRO A 151 15.68 -43.27 -42.63
CA PRO A 151 16.07 -41.93 -43.05
C PRO A 151 17.56 -41.84 -43.39
N GLU A 152 17.88 -40.94 -44.33
CA GLU A 152 19.26 -40.64 -44.76
C GLU A 152 20.00 -41.81 -45.47
N GLY A 153 19.28 -42.86 -45.88
CA GLY A 153 19.85 -43.98 -46.65
C GLY A 153 20.58 -45.01 -45.80
N LEU A 154 20.40 -44.98 -44.48
CA LEU A 154 20.82 -46.05 -43.58
C LEU A 154 19.94 -47.29 -43.77
N ASN A 155 20.47 -48.47 -43.45
CA ASN A 155 19.74 -49.73 -43.54
C ASN A 155 19.74 -50.43 -42.16
N LYS A 156 18.54 -50.76 -41.64
CA LYS A 156 18.38 -51.30 -40.29
C LYS A 156 19.13 -52.62 -40.09
N ARG A 157 19.01 -53.56 -41.04
CA ARG A 157 19.71 -54.87 -40.98
C ARG A 157 21.23 -54.69 -40.95
N ARG A 158 21.80 -53.80 -41.78
CA ARG A 158 23.25 -53.50 -41.74
C ARG A 158 23.69 -52.91 -40.40
N LEU A 159 22.89 -52.04 -39.78
CA LEU A 159 23.20 -51.51 -38.45
C LEU A 159 23.15 -52.61 -37.38
N GLN A 160 22.15 -53.49 -37.41
CA GLN A 160 22.08 -54.67 -36.53
C GLN A 160 23.28 -55.60 -36.71
N THR A 161 23.69 -55.92 -37.95
CA THR A 161 24.88 -56.76 -38.20
C THR A 161 26.17 -56.11 -37.68
N LEU A 162 26.34 -54.79 -37.87
CA LEU A 162 27.48 -54.05 -37.31
C LEU A 162 27.46 -54.10 -35.78
N LEU A 163 26.29 -53.92 -35.16
CA LEU A 163 26.13 -53.95 -33.72
C LEU A 163 26.43 -55.34 -33.13
N GLN A 164 25.96 -56.41 -33.76
CA GLN A 164 26.28 -57.79 -33.37
C GLN A 164 27.78 -58.11 -33.54
N THR A 165 28.46 -57.48 -34.51
CA THR A 165 29.89 -57.71 -34.78
C THR A 165 30.79 -56.92 -33.82
N PHE A 166 30.45 -55.66 -33.51
CA PHE A 166 31.31 -54.74 -32.74
C PHE A 166 30.82 -54.48 -31.31
N GLY A 167 29.63 -54.95 -30.94
CA GLY A 167 29.00 -54.78 -29.62
C GLY A 167 28.37 -53.40 -29.38
N GLU A 168 28.85 -52.34 -30.04
CA GLU A 168 28.37 -50.97 -29.85
C GLU A 168 28.48 -50.09 -31.10
N PHE A 169 27.68 -49.01 -31.17
CA PHE A 169 27.83 -47.99 -32.20
C PHE A 169 28.95 -47.00 -31.87
N PRO A 170 29.79 -46.57 -32.85
CA PRO A 170 30.84 -45.59 -32.59
C PRO A 170 30.29 -44.28 -32.00
N ALA A 171 30.84 -43.85 -30.86
CA ALA A 171 30.30 -42.73 -30.07
C ALA A 171 30.06 -41.43 -30.86
N LYS A 172 30.90 -41.15 -31.87
CA LYS A 172 30.75 -39.99 -32.77
C LYS A 172 29.45 -40.00 -33.60
N TYR A 173 28.95 -41.18 -33.96
CA TYR A 173 27.79 -41.37 -34.83
C TYR A 173 26.56 -41.91 -34.08
N ARG A 174 26.71 -42.37 -32.83
CA ARG A 174 25.64 -42.98 -32.02
C ARG A 174 24.34 -42.18 -32.01
N LEU A 175 24.37 -40.89 -31.66
CA LEU A 175 23.15 -40.06 -31.57
C LEU A 175 22.47 -39.82 -32.93
N PHE A 176 23.26 -39.80 -34.02
CA PHE A 176 22.74 -39.73 -35.39
C PHE A 176 22.05 -41.05 -35.75
N VAL A 177 22.70 -42.19 -35.51
CA VAL A 177 22.13 -43.53 -35.72
C VAL A 177 20.85 -43.73 -34.92
N TRP A 178 20.80 -43.29 -33.65
CA TRP A 178 19.59 -43.35 -32.82
C TRP A 178 18.45 -42.52 -33.40
N ARG A 179 18.71 -41.30 -33.86
CA ARG A 179 17.72 -40.43 -34.50
C ARG A 179 17.14 -41.06 -35.77
N SER A 180 17.97 -41.72 -36.60
CA SER A 180 17.50 -42.41 -37.81
C SER A 180 16.77 -43.73 -37.48
N LEU A 181 17.21 -44.49 -36.47
CA LEU A 181 16.53 -45.71 -35.98
C LEU A 181 15.13 -45.40 -35.41
N LEU A 182 15.04 -44.37 -34.56
CA LEU A 182 13.78 -43.91 -33.95
C LEU A 182 12.89 -43.12 -34.93
N ARG A 183 13.38 -42.84 -36.16
CA ARG A 183 12.65 -42.14 -37.24
C ARG A 183 11.99 -40.83 -36.75
N LEU A 184 12.70 -40.05 -35.93
CA LEU A 184 12.15 -38.88 -35.23
C LEU A 184 11.56 -37.84 -36.22
N PRO A 185 10.38 -37.25 -35.91
CA PRO A 185 9.65 -36.41 -36.86
C PRO A 185 10.07 -34.92 -36.87
N GLU A 186 10.73 -34.43 -35.82
CA GLU A 186 11.16 -33.03 -35.64
C GLU A 186 10.01 -32.01 -35.75
N ASN A 187 8.94 -32.23 -34.98
CA ASN A 187 7.73 -31.41 -34.97
C ASN A 187 7.94 -30.08 -34.21
N HIS A 188 8.81 -29.22 -34.74
CA HIS A 188 9.18 -27.92 -34.18
C HIS A 188 7.97 -27.07 -33.74
N SER A 189 6.93 -26.99 -34.58
CA SER A 189 5.70 -26.24 -34.27
C SER A 189 4.93 -26.82 -33.09
N ALA A 190 4.68 -28.13 -33.08
CA ALA A 190 3.96 -28.80 -32.00
C ALA A 190 4.70 -28.71 -30.67
N PHE A 191 6.02 -28.91 -30.67
CA PHE A 191 6.86 -28.77 -29.48
C PHE A 191 6.90 -27.34 -28.94
N ASN A 192 6.96 -26.34 -29.83
CA ASN A 192 6.88 -24.93 -29.44
C ASN A 192 5.50 -24.58 -28.84
N SER A 193 4.41 -25.16 -29.35
CA SER A 193 3.07 -25.01 -28.75
C SER A 193 2.94 -25.67 -27.36
N LEU A 194 3.66 -26.75 -27.10
CA LEU A 194 3.70 -27.38 -25.77
C LEU A 194 4.56 -26.56 -24.79
N THR A 195 5.78 -26.20 -25.19
CA THR A 195 6.72 -25.45 -24.33
C THR A 195 6.33 -23.98 -24.13
N GLY A 196 5.58 -23.38 -25.06
CA GLY A 196 5.03 -22.03 -24.93
C GLY A 196 4.01 -21.88 -23.79
N LYS A 197 3.47 -22.98 -23.25
CA LYS A 197 2.61 -22.98 -22.06
C LYS A 197 3.38 -22.74 -20.75
N GLY A 198 4.72 -22.78 -20.77
CA GLY A 198 5.58 -22.55 -19.61
C GLY A 198 5.99 -23.84 -18.88
N ALA A 199 6.18 -23.75 -17.56
CA ALA A 199 6.46 -24.90 -16.70
C ALA A 199 5.14 -25.46 -16.12
N HIS A 200 4.94 -26.77 -16.21
CA HIS A 200 3.73 -27.43 -15.71
C HIS A 200 3.68 -27.39 -14.18
N SER A 201 2.48 -27.26 -13.61
CA SER A 201 2.27 -27.13 -12.15
C SER A 201 2.95 -28.27 -11.36
N ALA A 202 2.80 -29.51 -11.83
CA ALA A 202 3.45 -30.70 -11.25
C ALA A 202 4.99 -30.63 -11.15
N PHE A 203 5.66 -29.82 -11.97
CA PHE A 203 7.12 -29.76 -12.04
C PHE A 203 7.72 -28.43 -11.54
N LEU A 204 6.93 -27.53 -10.95
CA LEU A 204 7.43 -26.29 -10.35
C LEU A 204 8.42 -26.57 -9.20
N THR A 205 8.08 -27.55 -8.34
CA THR A 205 8.88 -27.99 -7.19
C THR A 205 9.76 -29.21 -7.49
N LEU A 206 10.03 -29.52 -8.78
CA LEU A 206 10.84 -30.67 -9.20
C LEU A 206 12.21 -30.76 -8.48
N HIS A 207 12.82 -29.62 -8.14
CA HIS A 207 14.11 -29.56 -7.43
C HIS A 207 14.05 -30.12 -5.99
N GLN A 208 12.86 -30.18 -5.38
CA GLN A 208 12.65 -30.73 -4.04
C GLN A 208 12.51 -32.26 -4.07
N ARG A 209 11.80 -32.80 -5.07
CA ARG A 209 11.61 -34.25 -5.26
C ARG A 209 12.80 -34.91 -5.95
N TYR A 210 13.44 -34.23 -6.90
CA TYR A 210 14.55 -34.74 -7.70
C TYR A 210 15.70 -33.72 -7.77
N PRO A 211 16.57 -33.68 -6.73
CA PRO A 211 17.61 -32.65 -6.59
C PRO A 211 18.80 -32.86 -7.56
N ILE A 212 18.86 -32.04 -8.61
CA ILE A 212 19.95 -32.08 -9.61
C ILE A 212 20.94 -30.94 -9.36
N LYS A 213 22.21 -31.26 -9.09
CA LYS A 213 23.28 -30.28 -8.86
C LYS A 213 23.53 -29.29 -10.02
N SER A 214 23.25 -29.70 -11.27
CA SER A 214 23.44 -28.87 -12.46
C SER A 214 22.15 -28.15 -12.86
N GLN A 215 22.13 -26.82 -12.74
CA GLN A 215 20.96 -26.01 -13.08
C GLN A 215 20.60 -26.04 -14.58
N LYS A 216 21.58 -26.30 -15.47
CA LYS A 216 21.31 -26.53 -16.90
C LYS A 216 20.52 -27.83 -17.10
N LEU A 217 20.94 -28.92 -16.45
CA LEU A 217 20.24 -30.20 -16.51
C LEU A 217 18.85 -30.12 -15.87
N HIS A 218 18.74 -29.46 -14.71
CA HIS A 218 17.46 -29.25 -14.04
C HIS A 218 16.44 -28.52 -14.93
N ARG A 219 16.83 -27.37 -15.52
CA ARG A 219 15.97 -26.64 -16.46
C ARG A 219 15.66 -27.45 -17.73
N GLY A 220 16.60 -28.25 -18.23
CA GLY A 220 16.39 -29.15 -19.35
C GLY A 220 15.33 -30.21 -19.05
N LEU A 221 15.46 -30.89 -17.90
CA LEU A 221 14.52 -31.92 -17.44
C LEU A 221 13.13 -31.32 -17.18
N GLN A 222 13.04 -30.21 -16.44
CA GLN A 222 11.78 -29.53 -16.16
C GLN A 222 11.04 -29.14 -17.45
N ARG A 223 11.77 -28.68 -18.48
CA ARG A 223 11.19 -28.34 -19.79
C ARG A 223 10.64 -29.56 -20.53
N VAL A 224 11.40 -30.66 -20.59
CA VAL A 224 10.97 -31.90 -21.26
C VAL A 224 9.77 -32.51 -20.52
N LEU A 225 9.83 -32.63 -19.20
CA LEU A 225 8.73 -33.13 -18.38
C LEU A 225 7.47 -32.26 -18.48
N SER A 226 7.61 -30.93 -18.47
CA SER A 226 6.47 -30.02 -18.66
C SER A 226 5.82 -30.21 -20.04
N ALA A 227 6.63 -30.34 -21.09
CA ALA A 227 6.11 -30.61 -22.44
C ALA A 227 5.37 -31.96 -22.51
N LEU A 228 5.84 -32.99 -21.78
CA LEU A 228 5.15 -34.29 -21.68
C LEU A 228 3.81 -34.14 -20.94
N ALA A 229 3.76 -33.51 -19.77
CA ALA A 229 2.51 -33.27 -19.05
C ALA A 229 1.48 -32.43 -19.85
N TYR A 230 1.94 -31.47 -20.66
CA TYR A 230 1.06 -30.73 -21.57
C TYR A 230 0.63 -31.51 -22.82
N TRP A 231 1.29 -32.63 -23.15
CA TRP A 231 0.92 -33.53 -24.23
C TRP A 231 -0.09 -34.59 -23.74
N SER A 232 0.07 -35.10 -22.52
CA SER A 232 -0.93 -35.96 -21.86
C SER A 232 -0.85 -35.85 -20.34
N ALA A 233 -2.01 -35.72 -19.69
CA ALA A 233 -2.12 -35.40 -18.25
C ALA A 233 -1.47 -36.45 -17.34
N ILE A 234 -1.46 -37.73 -17.73
CA ILE A 234 -0.83 -38.83 -17.00
C ILE A 234 0.65 -38.53 -16.67
N PHE A 235 1.35 -37.84 -17.56
CA PHE A 235 2.76 -37.50 -17.40
C PHE A 235 3.00 -36.38 -16.36
N GLY A 236 1.96 -35.64 -15.96
CA GLY A 236 2.02 -34.73 -14.80
C GLY A 236 1.87 -35.45 -13.45
N GLU A 237 1.22 -36.62 -13.45
CA GLU A 237 0.91 -37.40 -12.25
C GLU A 237 1.88 -38.59 -12.04
N THR A 238 2.74 -38.90 -13.01
CA THR A 238 3.68 -40.03 -12.95
C THR A 238 4.98 -39.66 -12.22
N ASP A 239 5.14 -40.10 -10.97
CA ASP A 239 6.30 -39.76 -10.12
C ASP A 239 7.65 -40.33 -10.61
N TYR A 240 7.67 -41.49 -11.29
CA TYR A 240 8.90 -42.10 -11.82
C TYR A 240 9.36 -41.52 -13.18
N LEU A 241 8.54 -40.69 -13.83
CA LEU A 241 8.86 -40.11 -15.15
C LEU A 241 10.18 -39.31 -15.21
N PRO A 242 10.61 -38.57 -14.16
CA PRO A 242 11.94 -37.96 -14.10
C PRO A 242 13.08 -38.97 -14.25
N LEU A 243 12.95 -40.19 -13.70
CA LEU A 243 13.95 -41.26 -13.79
C LEU A 243 14.08 -41.75 -15.24
N VAL A 244 12.95 -42.01 -15.90
CA VAL A 244 12.87 -42.39 -17.32
C VAL A 244 13.48 -41.32 -18.24
N ALA A 245 13.19 -40.05 -17.99
CA ALA A 245 13.59 -38.94 -18.87
C ALA A 245 15.04 -38.46 -18.65
N PHE A 246 15.57 -38.54 -17.42
CA PHE A 246 16.86 -37.93 -17.07
C PHE A 246 18.07 -38.47 -17.86
N PRO A 247 18.22 -39.78 -18.15
CA PRO A 247 19.30 -40.31 -18.99
C PRO A 247 19.35 -39.64 -20.37
N PHE A 248 18.19 -39.46 -21.01
CA PHE A 248 18.09 -38.79 -22.31
C PHE A 248 18.38 -37.30 -22.20
N VAL A 249 17.87 -36.60 -21.18
CA VAL A 249 18.17 -35.18 -20.94
C VAL A 249 19.66 -34.95 -20.73
N LYS A 250 20.35 -35.86 -20.03
CA LYS A 250 21.80 -35.82 -19.80
C LYS A 250 22.61 -36.01 -21.08
N LEU A 251 22.05 -36.66 -22.10
CA LEU A 251 22.67 -36.87 -23.43
C LEU A 251 22.33 -35.75 -24.42
N PHE A 252 21.06 -35.35 -24.50
CA PHE A 252 20.53 -34.39 -25.48
C PHE A 252 20.41 -32.95 -24.93
N GLN A 253 21.31 -32.56 -24.02
CA GLN A 253 21.27 -31.26 -23.28
C GLN A 253 21.14 -30.01 -24.15
N ASN A 254 21.59 -30.07 -25.40
CA ASN A 254 21.62 -28.95 -26.33
C ASN A 254 20.43 -28.93 -27.31
N ASN A 255 19.61 -30.00 -27.37
CA ASN A 255 18.45 -30.08 -28.25
C ASN A 255 17.25 -30.67 -27.49
N PRO A 256 16.45 -29.82 -26.81
CA PRO A 256 15.31 -30.27 -26.01
C PRO A 256 14.15 -30.81 -26.85
N LEU A 257 14.03 -30.41 -28.14
CA LEU A 257 13.07 -30.98 -29.08
C LEU A 257 13.38 -32.45 -29.33
N VAL A 258 14.60 -32.75 -29.78
CA VAL A 258 15.04 -34.14 -30.02
C VAL A 258 15.01 -34.95 -28.72
N CYS A 259 15.38 -34.36 -27.58
CA CYS A 259 15.26 -35.01 -26.28
C CYS A 259 13.80 -35.40 -25.95
N PHE A 260 12.86 -34.47 -26.14
CA PHE A 260 11.44 -34.72 -25.94
C PHE A 260 10.93 -35.81 -26.87
N GLU A 261 11.27 -35.76 -28.15
CA GLU A 261 10.82 -36.75 -29.13
C GLU A 261 11.40 -38.14 -28.87
N VAL A 262 12.66 -38.26 -28.46
CA VAL A 262 13.24 -39.53 -28.01
C VAL A 262 12.46 -40.09 -26.82
N VAL A 263 12.21 -39.29 -25.77
CA VAL A 263 11.46 -39.75 -24.59
C VAL A 263 10.02 -40.12 -24.95
N ALA A 264 9.35 -39.33 -25.79
CA ALA A 264 8.00 -39.62 -26.28
C ALA A 264 7.96 -40.90 -27.14
N THR A 265 8.94 -41.13 -28.01
CA THR A 265 9.05 -42.38 -28.79
C THR A 265 9.31 -43.58 -27.87
N VAL A 266 10.15 -43.42 -26.83
CA VAL A 266 10.40 -44.44 -25.80
C VAL A 266 9.10 -44.81 -25.09
N ILE A 267 8.34 -43.82 -24.64
CA ILE A 267 7.07 -44.02 -23.93
C ILE A 267 6.02 -44.72 -24.81
N VAL A 268 5.90 -44.34 -26.08
CA VAL A 268 4.89 -44.94 -27.00
C VAL A 268 5.22 -46.39 -27.34
N ASN A 269 6.50 -46.76 -27.43
CA ASN A 269 6.96 -48.06 -27.97
C ASN A 269 7.48 -49.05 -26.92
N TRP A 270 8.32 -48.62 -25.98
CA TRP A 270 8.91 -49.48 -24.95
C TRP A 270 8.15 -49.43 -23.62
N CYS A 271 7.41 -48.34 -23.35
CA CYS A 271 6.49 -48.24 -22.21
C CYS A 271 5.05 -48.66 -22.57
N GLN A 272 4.88 -49.58 -23.53
CA GLN A 272 3.58 -50.18 -23.83
C GLN A 272 3.03 -50.89 -22.58
N HIS A 273 1.73 -50.73 -22.31
CA HIS A 273 1.03 -51.25 -21.12
C HIS A 273 1.50 -50.69 -19.76
N TRP A 274 2.41 -49.71 -19.72
CA TRP A 274 2.95 -49.19 -18.45
C TRP A 274 1.93 -48.46 -17.55
N PHE A 275 0.85 -47.93 -18.13
CA PHE A 275 -0.08 -47.03 -17.46
C PHE A 275 -1.48 -47.62 -17.28
N GLU A 276 -1.71 -48.89 -17.64
CA GLU A 276 -3.04 -49.52 -17.62
C GLU A 276 -3.64 -49.62 -16.20
N TYR A 277 -2.80 -49.88 -15.19
CA TYR A 277 -3.17 -50.00 -13.78
C TYR A 277 -2.74 -48.81 -12.92
N PHE A 278 -2.40 -47.68 -13.55
CA PHE A 278 -1.91 -46.49 -12.87
C PHE A 278 -2.85 -46.07 -11.71
N PRO A 279 -2.33 -45.78 -10.50
CA PRO A 279 -0.93 -45.52 -10.16
C PRO A 279 -0.04 -46.76 -9.88
N ASN A 280 -0.56 -47.97 -9.96
CA ASN A 280 0.22 -49.17 -9.70
C ASN A 280 1.22 -49.46 -10.84
N PRO A 281 2.37 -50.11 -10.56
CA PRO A 281 3.28 -50.61 -11.59
C PRO A 281 2.58 -51.57 -12.58
N PRO A 282 3.10 -51.72 -13.79
CA PRO A 282 2.41 -52.44 -14.86
C PRO A 282 2.46 -53.95 -14.72
N LEU A 283 1.51 -54.49 -13.96
CA LEU A 283 1.35 -55.91 -13.65
C LEU A 283 1.45 -56.82 -14.89
N ASN A 284 0.86 -56.40 -16.03
CA ASN A 284 0.95 -57.13 -17.29
C ASN A 284 2.41 -57.28 -17.77
N VAL A 285 3.21 -56.21 -17.71
CA VAL A 285 4.62 -56.20 -18.12
C VAL A 285 5.50 -56.97 -17.13
N LEU A 286 5.23 -56.83 -15.83
CA LEU A 286 5.92 -57.59 -14.78
C LEU A 286 5.69 -59.10 -14.95
N SER A 287 4.44 -59.51 -15.22
CA SER A 287 4.09 -60.91 -15.50
C SER A 287 4.74 -61.45 -16.79
N MET A 288 4.85 -60.65 -17.87
CA MET A 288 5.59 -61.06 -19.07
C MET A 288 7.05 -61.41 -18.76
N VAL A 289 7.74 -60.58 -17.99
CA VAL A 289 9.14 -60.81 -17.59
C VAL A 289 9.27 -62.02 -16.65
N GLU A 290 8.34 -62.15 -15.70
CA GLU A 290 8.30 -63.25 -14.73
C GLU A 290 8.01 -64.61 -15.40
N ASN A 291 7.10 -64.67 -16.37
CA ASN A 291 6.82 -65.87 -17.16
C ASN A 291 8.03 -66.28 -18.02
N ALA A 292 8.75 -65.31 -18.60
CA ALA A 292 9.99 -65.59 -19.34
C ALA A 292 11.11 -66.07 -18.39
N LEU A 293 11.25 -65.49 -17.19
CA LEU A 293 12.20 -65.96 -16.18
C LEU A 293 11.84 -67.38 -15.70
N ALA A 294 10.56 -67.69 -15.47
CA ALA A 294 10.08 -69.02 -15.09
C ALA A 294 10.45 -70.11 -16.10
N HIS A 295 10.53 -69.76 -17.38
CA HIS A 295 10.93 -70.67 -18.45
C HIS A 295 12.44 -70.91 -18.50
N HIS A 296 13.25 -69.86 -18.31
CA HIS A 296 14.71 -69.93 -18.49
C HIS A 296 15.51 -70.25 -17.22
N ASP A 297 15.03 -69.84 -16.04
CA ASP A 297 15.65 -70.16 -14.74
C ASP A 297 14.59 -70.30 -13.64
N LYS A 298 13.92 -71.46 -13.64
CA LYS A 298 12.89 -71.80 -12.65
C LYS A 298 13.43 -71.87 -11.21
N GLU A 299 14.70 -72.23 -11.02
CA GLU A 299 15.32 -72.34 -9.69
C GLU A 299 15.49 -70.95 -9.08
N LEU A 300 16.01 -69.99 -9.85
CA LEU A 300 16.13 -68.60 -9.42
C LEU A 300 14.78 -67.97 -9.12
N LEU A 301 13.75 -68.22 -9.96
CA LEU A 301 12.41 -67.71 -9.68
C LEU A 301 11.81 -68.33 -8.41
N GLN A 302 11.99 -69.64 -8.18
CA GLN A 302 11.49 -70.28 -6.97
C GLN A 302 12.16 -69.70 -5.72
N HIS A 303 13.48 -69.46 -5.75
CA HIS A 303 14.21 -68.79 -4.66
C HIS A 303 13.67 -67.39 -4.35
N LEU A 304 13.37 -66.59 -5.38
CA LEU A 304 12.76 -65.26 -5.20
C LEU A 304 11.37 -65.36 -4.54
N ILE A 305 10.54 -66.31 -4.97
CA ILE A 305 9.22 -66.57 -4.39
C ILE A 305 9.35 -67.01 -2.92
N ASP A 306 10.26 -67.94 -2.62
CA ASP A 306 10.51 -68.46 -1.27
C ASP A 306 11.03 -67.35 -0.32
N CYS A 307 11.77 -66.36 -0.84
CA CYS A 307 12.19 -65.17 -0.11
C CYS A 307 11.12 -64.06 -0.02
N GLY A 308 9.90 -64.26 -0.55
CA GLY A 308 8.83 -63.26 -0.54
C GLY A 308 9.11 -62.04 -1.44
N VAL A 309 9.92 -62.23 -2.49
CA VAL A 309 10.28 -61.21 -3.48
C VAL A 309 9.35 -61.32 -4.68
N THR A 310 8.71 -60.21 -5.05
CA THR A 310 7.81 -60.14 -6.21
C THR A 310 8.52 -59.54 -7.43
N SER A 311 7.97 -59.76 -8.63
CA SER A 311 8.45 -59.10 -9.86
C SER A 311 8.47 -57.57 -9.78
N GLN A 312 7.62 -56.95 -8.95
CA GLN A 312 7.72 -55.51 -8.66
C GLN A 312 9.05 -55.12 -7.99
N LEU A 313 9.71 -55.99 -7.23
CA LEU A 313 10.97 -55.67 -6.55
C LEU A 313 12.19 -55.86 -7.46
N TYR A 314 12.21 -56.90 -8.32
CA TYR A 314 13.38 -57.20 -9.15
C TYR A 314 13.29 -56.74 -10.62
N VAL A 315 12.08 -56.56 -11.17
CA VAL A 315 11.88 -56.09 -12.56
C VAL A 315 11.68 -54.58 -12.61
N TRP A 316 10.84 -54.03 -11.73
CA TRP A 316 10.39 -52.65 -11.85
C TRP A 316 11.51 -51.61 -11.68
N PRO A 317 12.44 -51.70 -10.69
CA PRO A 317 13.57 -50.76 -10.57
C PRO A 317 14.43 -50.68 -11.83
N LEU A 318 14.61 -51.80 -12.53
CA LEU A 318 15.35 -51.87 -13.79
C LEU A 318 14.59 -51.20 -14.94
N LEU A 319 13.26 -51.28 -14.96
CA LEU A 319 12.42 -50.65 -15.98
C LEU A 319 12.20 -49.15 -15.73
N GLU A 320 11.79 -48.75 -14.51
CA GLU A 320 11.45 -47.35 -14.20
C GLU A 320 12.65 -46.40 -14.29
N THR A 321 13.85 -46.93 -14.05
CA THR A 321 15.12 -46.20 -14.23
C THR A 321 15.72 -46.38 -15.62
N LEU A 322 15.12 -47.24 -16.47
CA LEU A 322 15.68 -47.73 -17.73
C LEU A 322 17.14 -48.21 -17.57
N PHE A 323 17.43 -49.01 -16.54
CA PHE A 323 18.76 -49.49 -16.13
C PHE A 323 19.77 -48.39 -15.74
N SER A 324 19.37 -47.12 -15.63
CA SER A 324 20.33 -46.03 -15.44
C SER A 324 20.90 -45.88 -14.02
N GLU A 325 20.30 -46.55 -13.04
CA GLU A 325 20.85 -46.67 -11.67
C GLU A 325 21.92 -47.77 -11.59
N VAL A 326 21.67 -48.93 -12.21
CA VAL A 326 22.54 -50.12 -12.11
C VAL A 326 23.70 -50.13 -13.12
N LEU A 327 23.62 -49.40 -14.23
CA LEU A 327 24.66 -49.34 -15.27
C LEU A 327 25.46 -48.03 -15.26
N THR A 328 26.72 -48.08 -15.69
CA THR A 328 27.46 -46.87 -16.09
C THR A 328 26.85 -46.23 -17.33
N ARG A 329 27.23 -44.98 -17.60
CA ARG A 329 26.93 -44.30 -18.86
C ARG A 329 27.36 -45.11 -20.10
N GLU A 330 28.50 -45.77 -20.08
CA GLU A 330 29.03 -46.48 -21.26
C GLU A 330 28.27 -47.79 -21.50
N GLU A 331 28.08 -48.57 -20.45
CA GLU A 331 27.25 -49.79 -20.45
C GLU A 331 25.80 -49.50 -20.86
N TRP A 332 25.20 -48.43 -20.32
CA TRP A 332 23.85 -48.00 -20.66
C TRP A 332 23.72 -47.62 -22.15
N LEU A 333 24.72 -46.92 -22.72
CA LEU A 333 24.75 -46.60 -24.14
C LEU A 333 24.86 -47.87 -25.01
N LYS A 334 25.65 -48.87 -24.59
CA LYS A 334 25.74 -50.18 -25.27
C LYS A 334 24.42 -50.93 -25.23
N LEU A 335 23.74 -50.96 -24.09
CA LEU A 335 22.41 -51.55 -23.98
C LEU A 335 21.42 -50.83 -24.91
N PHE A 336 21.39 -49.49 -24.89
CA PHE A 336 20.44 -48.72 -25.70
C PHE A 336 20.71 -48.72 -27.20
N ASP A 337 21.97 -48.91 -27.64
CA ASP A 337 22.27 -49.22 -29.05
C ASP A 337 21.50 -50.47 -29.51
N ASN A 338 21.41 -51.49 -28.65
CA ASN A 338 20.70 -52.74 -28.93
C ASN A 338 19.18 -52.60 -28.77
N VAL A 339 18.71 -51.95 -27.69
CA VAL A 339 17.27 -51.69 -27.46
C VAL A 339 16.63 -50.94 -28.63
N PHE A 340 17.27 -49.90 -29.17
CA PHE A 340 16.76 -49.15 -30.33
C PHE A 340 16.96 -49.84 -31.68
N SER A 341 17.82 -50.86 -31.77
CA SER A 341 18.03 -51.62 -33.00
C SER A 341 17.05 -52.79 -33.17
N ASN A 342 16.47 -53.31 -32.08
CA ASN A 342 15.64 -54.51 -32.06
C ASN A 342 14.14 -54.20 -31.89
N HIS A 343 13.31 -55.23 -31.65
CA HIS A 343 11.88 -55.09 -31.30
C HIS A 343 11.71 -54.56 -29.86
N PRO A 344 10.65 -53.82 -29.49
CA PRO A 344 10.46 -53.31 -28.12
C PRO A 344 10.59 -54.35 -27.00
N ALA A 345 10.18 -55.59 -27.26
CA ALA A 345 10.37 -56.74 -26.36
C ALA A 345 11.82 -56.98 -25.90
N PHE A 346 12.82 -56.53 -26.67
CA PHE A 346 14.23 -56.67 -26.31
C PHE A 346 14.56 -56.01 -24.96
N LEU A 347 13.87 -54.91 -24.58
CA LEU A 347 14.05 -54.29 -23.26
C LEU A 347 13.57 -55.20 -22.11
N LEU A 348 12.47 -55.92 -22.32
CA LEU A 348 11.93 -56.86 -21.31
C LEU A 348 12.81 -58.10 -21.20
N MET A 349 13.26 -58.65 -22.34
CA MET A 349 14.22 -59.76 -22.35
C MET A 349 15.58 -59.34 -21.77
N ALA A 350 15.98 -58.07 -21.89
CA ALA A 350 17.18 -57.54 -21.26
C ALA A 350 17.09 -57.64 -19.73
N VAL A 351 15.91 -57.40 -19.12
CA VAL A 351 15.69 -57.60 -17.68
C VAL A 351 15.87 -59.06 -17.31
N VAL A 352 15.24 -60.00 -18.05
CA VAL A 352 15.42 -61.44 -17.81
C VAL A 352 16.91 -61.81 -17.87
N SER A 353 17.63 -61.37 -18.91
CA SER A 353 19.07 -61.66 -19.03
C SER A 353 19.94 -61.02 -17.95
N TYR A 354 19.57 -59.84 -17.45
CA TYR A 354 20.29 -59.19 -16.36
C TYR A 354 20.12 -59.99 -15.05
N VAL A 355 18.89 -60.41 -14.75
CA VAL A 355 18.56 -61.22 -13.56
C VAL A 355 19.25 -62.59 -13.64
N THR A 356 19.18 -63.30 -14.77
CA THR A 356 19.84 -64.61 -14.94
C THR A 356 21.37 -64.53 -14.94
N CYS A 357 21.98 -63.48 -15.52
CA CYS A 357 23.41 -63.28 -15.38
C CYS A 357 23.83 -62.96 -13.92
N CYS A 358 22.92 -62.41 -13.12
CA CYS A 358 23.09 -62.17 -11.68
C CYS A 358 22.69 -63.38 -10.79
N ARG A 359 22.40 -64.56 -11.36
CA ARG A 359 21.94 -65.76 -10.62
C ARG A 359 22.78 -66.08 -9.38
N ALA A 360 24.11 -66.08 -9.50
CA ALA A 360 25.00 -66.52 -8.42
C ALA A 360 24.89 -65.65 -7.14
N PRO A 361 25.00 -64.30 -7.18
CA PRO A 361 24.74 -63.48 -5.99
C PRO A 361 23.28 -63.50 -5.54
N LEU A 362 22.30 -63.55 -6.46
CA LEU A 362 20.88 -63.54 -6.09
C LEU A 362 20.44 -64.78 -5.30
N LEU A 363 21.01 -65.95 -5.59
CA LEU A 363 20.78 -67.19 -4.80
C LEU A 363 21.44 -67.17 -3.41
N LEU A 364 22.33 -66.20 -3.12
CA LEU A 364 22.93 -66.01 -1.80
C LEU A 364 22.18 -64.97 -0.94
N CYS A 365 21.37 -64.11 -1.56
CA CYS A 365 20.47 -63.20 -0.85
C CYS A 365 19.36 -64.00 -0.16
N THR A 366 19.07 -63.67 1.10
CA THR A 366 18.03 -64.35 1.90
C THR A 366 17.06 -63.40 2.58
N GLN A 367 17.45 -62.14 2.81
CA GLN A 367 16.55 -61.10 3.30
C GLN A 367 16.01 -60.29 2.13
N ARG A 368 14.74 -59.87 2.23
CA ARG A 368 14.10 -59.00 1.23
C ARG A 368 14.91 -57.72 0.95
N ASP A 369 15.46 -57.12 1.99
CA ASP A 369 16.24 -55.88 1.94
C ASP A 369 17.54 -56.06 1.13
N ASP A 370 18.14 -57.25 1.11
CA ASP A 370 19.32 -57.57 0.29
C ASP A 370 18.99 -57.42 -1.21
N PHE A 371 17.81 -57.89 -1.62
CA PHE A 371 17.34 -57.78 -3.01
C PHE A 371 17.01 -56.33 -3.37
N GLU A 372 16.33 -55.59 -2.47
CA GLU A 372 16.02 -54.18 -2.70
C GLU A 372 17.30 -53.35 -2.86
N TYR A 373 18.30 -53.59 -2.02
CA TYR A 373 19.64 -53.04 -2.20
C TYR A 373 20.25 -53.45 -3.55
N PHE A 374 20.23 -54.74 -3.90
CA PHE A 374 20.85 -55.27 -5.12
C PHE A 374 20.32 -54.61 -6.42
N PHE A 375 19.01 -54.37 -6.53
CA PHE A 375 18.40 -53.85 -7.76
C PHE A 375 18.47 -52.32 -7.90
N HIS A 376 18.80 -51.58 -6.83
CA HIS A 376 19.09 -50.14 -6.89
C HIS A 376 20.60 -49.80 -6.92
N HIS A 377 21.49 -50.80 -6.84
CA HIS A 377 22.94 -50.59 -6.80
C HIS A 377 23.66 -51.19 -8.02
N ARG A 378 24.85 -50.65 -8.31
CA ARG A 378 25.68 -51.08 -9.43
C ARG A 378 26.39 -52.40 -9.11
N ASN A 379 26.10 -53.43 -9.90
CA ASN A 379 26.66 -54.77 -9.72
C ASN A 379 27.86 -55.02 -10.66
N HIS A 380 28.74 -55.94 -10.26
CA HIS A 380 29.90 -56.35 -11.07
C HIS A 380 29.45 -57.34 -12.17
N LEU A 381 29.06 -56.79 -13.33
CA LEU A 381 28.44 -57.54 -14.42
C LEU A 381 28.99 -57.07 -15.78
N ASP A 382 29.39 -58.01 -16.66
CA ASP A 382 29.71 -57.66 -18.06
C ASP A 382 28.42 -57.53 -18.88
N VAL A 383 28.05 -56.28 -19.18
CA VAL A 383 26.90 -55.97 -20.02
C VAL A 383 27.01 -56.53 -21.44
N SER A 384 28.22 -56.81 -21.94
CA SER A 384 28.41 -57.51 -23.23
C SER A 384 27.93 -58.96 -23.16
N THR A 385 28.07 -59.60 -22.00
CA THR A 385 27.54 -60.94 -21.72
C THR A 385 26.02 -60.88 -21.53
N VAL A 386 25.49 -59.87 -20.82
CA VAL A 386 24.04 -59.62 -20.71
C VAL A 386 23.40 -59.47 -22.08
N ILE A 387 23.95 -58.64 -22.98
CA ILE A 387 23.40 -58.41 -24.33
C ILE A 387 23.42 -59.68 -25.17
N LYS A 388 24.51 -60.47 -25.13
CA LYS A 388 24.58 -61.78 -25.81
C LYS A 388 23.51 -62.73 -25.28
N GLU A 389 23.31 -62.74 -23.98
CA GLU A 389 22.26 -63.53 -23.34
C GLU A 389 20.87 -63.02 -23.73
N THR A 390 20.64 -61.70 -23.80
CA THR A 390 19.38 -61.14 -24.31
C THR A 390 19.07 -61.66 -25.72
N TYR A 391 20.04 -61.66 -26.63
CA TYR A 391 19.88 -62.25 -27.97
C TYR A 391 19.57 -63.76 -27.90
N ARG A 392 20.29 -64.53 -27.07
CA ARG A 392 19.99 -65.96 -26.86
C ARG A 392 18.55 -66.17 -26.38
N LEU A 393 18.08 -65.36 -25.42
CA LEU A 393 16.72 -65.46 -24.87
C LEU A 393 15.66 -65.09 -25.91
N MET A 394 15.89 -64.05 -26.73
CA MET A 394 15.00 -63.68 -27.84
C MET A 394 14.83 -64.83 -28.85
N ASP A 395 15.90 -65.55 -29.16
CA ASP A 395 15.86 -66.66 -30.13
C ASP A 395 15.33 -67.99 -29.53
N THR A 396 15.38 -68.16 -28.20
CA THR A 396 15.03 -69.43 -27.52
C THR A 396 13.70 -69.42 -26.76
N THR A 397 13.09 -68.25 -26.50
CA THR A 397 11.80 -68.18 -25.80
C THR A 397 10.64 -68.61 -26.71
N PRO A 398 9.76 -69.54 -26.30
CA PRO A 398 8.58 -69.94 -27.08
C PRO A 398 7.65 -68.77 -27.39
N ALA A 399 7.08 -68.72 -28.60
CA ALA A 399 6.26 -67.60 -29.07
C ALA A 399 5.05 -67.23 -28.17
N GLU A 400 4.50 -68.21 -27.44
CA GLU A 400 3.41 -68.02 -26.48
C GLU A 400 3.82 -67.24 -25.22
N LEU A 401 5.10 -67.37 -24.81
CA LEU A 401 5.68 -66.68 -23.65
C LEU A 401 6.52 -65.45 -24.06
N HIS A 402 6.88 -65.36 -25.34
CA HIS A 402 7.80 -64.34 -25.85
C HIS A 402 7.09 -62.96 -25.91
N PRO A 403 7.60 -61.89 -25.27
CA PRO A 403 6.88 -60.60 -25.21
C PRO A 403 6.55 -59.94 -26.56
N CYS A 404 7.31 -60.23 -27.64
CA CYS A 404 6.94 -59.90 -29.02
C CYS A 404 5.51 -60.29 -29.47
N SER A 405 4.90 -61.35 -28.92
CA SER A 405 3.52 -61.71 -29.28
C SER A 405 2.47 -60.88 -28.54
N MET A 406 2.87 -60.19 -27.47
CA MET A 406 1.98 -59.39 -26.59
C MET A 406 2.16 -57.88 -26.79
N LEU A 407 3.36 -57.44 -27.21
CA LEU A 407 3.67 -56.04 -27.54
C LEU A 407 3.52 -55.78 -29.03
N LYS A 408 3.19 -54.54 -29.41
CA LYS A 408 3.20 -54.13 -30.82
C LYS A 408 4.62 -53.84 -31.32
N ASP A 409 4.79 -54.01 -32.63
CA ASP A 409 5.94 -53.53 -33.41
C ASP A 409 6.20 -52.03 -33.22
N PHE A 410 7.41 -51.61 -33.60
CA PHE A 410 7.85 -50.21 -33.49
C PHE A 410 7.06 -49.27 -34.42
N GLU A 411 6.34 -48.31 -33.84
CA GLU A 411 5.62 -47.23 -34.50
C GLU A 411 6.33 -45.87 -34.24
N PRO A 412 6.80 -45.15 -35.29
CA PRO A 412 7.40 -43.84 -35.11
C PRO A 412 6.35 -42.76 -34.80
N LEU A 413 6.76 -41.68 -34.14
CA LEU A 413 5.88 -40.54 -33.89
C LEU A 413 5.39 -39.89 -35.19
N THR A 414 4.13 -39.46 -35.20
CA THR A 414 3.49 -38.79 -36.34
C THR A 414 4.19 -37.48 -36.69
N ARG A 415 4.22 -37.13 -37.98
CA ARG A 415 4.78 -35.86 -38.47
C ARG A 415 3.74 -34.74 -38.42
N GLY A 416 4.17 -33.52 -38.11
CA GLY A 416 3.35 -32.31 -37.97
C GLY A 416 2.70 -32.15 -36.59
N GLN A 417 2.16 -33.23 -36.01
CA GLN A 417 1.54 -33.25 -34.68
C GLN A 417 1.93 -34.53 -33.93
N TYR A 418 1.93 -34.50 -32.60
CA TYR A 418 2.16 -35.69 -31.76
C TYR A 418 0.87 -36.50 -31.60
N PRO A 419 0.94 -37.84 -31.52
CA PRO A 419 -0.25 -38.69 -31.45
C PRO A 419 -0.97 -38.51 -30.11
N ILE A 420 -2.28 -38.74 -30.07
CA ILE A 420 -3.06 -38.67 -28.82
C ILE A 420 -2.65 -39.86 -27.94
N PHE A 421 -2.18 -39.57 -26.73
CA PHE A 421 -1.85 -40.60 -25.73
C PHE A 421 -2.99 -40.71 -24.72
N ASN A 422 -3.71 -41.85 -24.76
CA ASN A 422 -4.90 -42.15 -23.94
C ASN A 422 -4.89 -43.59 -23.37
N LYS A 423 -3.74 -44.25 -23.32
CA LYS A 423 -3.57 -45.64 -22.85
C LYS A 423 -3.45 -45.73 -21.31
N TYR A 424 -4.38 -45.11 -20.57
CA TYR A 424 -4.40 -45.07 -19.11
C TYR A 424 -5.82 -44.78 -18.56
N PRO A 425 -6.11 -45.09 -17.27
CA PRO A 425 -7.39 -44.73 -16.63
C PRO A 425 -7.58 -43.20 -16.53
N THR A 426 -8.29 -42.61 -17.49
CA THR A 426 -8.47 -41.15 -17.59
C THR A 426 -9.11 -40.54 -16.34
N PHE A 427 -10.16 -41.17 -15.80
CA PHE A 427 -10.86 -40.70 -14.60
C PHE A 427 -9.94 -40.51 -13.38
N ILE A 428 -9.02 -41.45 -13.14
CA ILE A 428 -8.09 -41.38 -12.00
C ILE A 428 -7.12 -40.21 -12.18
N VAL A 429 -6.57 -40.07 -13.39
CA VAL A 429 -5.61 -39.00 -13.73
C VAL A 429 -6.26 -37.62 -13.72
N GLU A 430 -7.48 -37.50 -14.24
CA GLU A 430 -8.25 -36.25 -14.21
C GLU A 430 -8.59 -35.84 -12.78
N HIS A 431 -9.01 -36.78 -11.92
CA HIS A 431 -9.24 -36.52 -10.50
C HIS A 431 -7.95 -36.05 -9.80
N GLN A 432 -6.82 -36.73 -9.99
CA GLN A 432 -5.53 -36.32 -9.41
C GLN A 432 -5.07 -34.95 -9.92
N SER A 433 -5.24 -34.67 -11.21
CA SER A 433 -4.91 -33.37 -11.82
C SER A 433 -5.78 -32.23 -11.24
N GLN A 434 -7.08 -32.47 -11.06
CA GLN A 434 -8.01 -31.52 -10.46
C GLN A 434 -7.70 -31.27 -8.98
N GLU A 435 -7.44 -32.31 -8.19
CA GLU A 435 -7.06 -32.19 -6.79
C GLU A 435 -5.74 -31.44 -6.62
N ARG A 436 -4.74 -31.70 -7.48
CA ARG A 436 -3.46 -30.97 -7.50
C ARG A 436 -3.67 -29.47 -7.76
N GLU A 437 -4.52 -29.11 -8.73
CA GLU A 437 -4.81 -27.70 -9.01
C GLU A 437 -5.66 -27.06 -7.90
N ARG A 438 -6.58 -27.80 -7.29
CA ARG A 438 -7.35 -27.35 -6.11
C ARG A 438 -6.42 -27.01 -4.94
N ILE A 439 -5.49 -27.91 -4.60
CA ILE A 439 -4.47 -27.69 -3.57
C ILE A 439 -3.62 -26.46 -3.92
N ARG A 440 -3.16 -26.34 -5.17
CA ARG A 440 -2.36 -25.18 -5.62
C ARG A 440 -3.11 -23.85 -5.51
N LEU A 441 -4.40 -23.81 -5.83
CA LEU A 441 -5.24 -22.63 -5.68
C LEU A 441 -5.43 -22.26 -4.20
N GLN A 442 -5.67 -23.25 -3.34
CA GLN A 442 -5.75 -23.06 -1.88
C GLN A 442 -4.42 -22.58 -1.27
N GLU A 443 -3.28 -23.14 -1.69
CA GLU A 443 -1.94 -22.69 -1.27
C GLU A 443 -1.69 -21.23 -1.70
N MET A 444 -2.08 -20.86 -2.92
CA MET A 444 -1.94 -19.49 -3.43
C MET A 444 -2.85 -18.51 -2.68
N GLU A 445 -4.08 -18.91 -2.32
CA GLU A 445 -4.99 -18.11 -1.51
C GLU A 445 -4.46 -17.93 -0.09
N TYR A 446 -4.05 -19.01 0.58
CA TYR A 446 -3.38 -18.98 1.88
C TYR A 446 -2.14 -18.07 1.90
N LEU A 447 -1.31 -18.10 0.84
CA LEU A 447 -0.16 -17.20 0.72
C LEU A 447 -0.56 -15.74 0.55
N ARG A 448 -1.65 -15.42 -0.15
CA ARG A 448 -2.19 -14.05 -0.26
C ARG A 448 -2.75 -13.57 1.08
N GLU A 449 -3.55 -14.38 1.76
CA GLU A 449 -4.08 -14.05 3.10
C GLU A 449 -2.93 -13.78 4.07
N ARG A 450 -1.90 -14.64 4.08
CA ARG A 450 -0.70 -14.44 4.88
C ARG A 450 0.04 -13.13 4.55
N GLN A 451 0.12 -12.75 3.27
CA GLN A 451 0.67 -11.45 2.87
C GLN A 451 -0.18 -10.29 3.38
N MET A 452 -1.51 -10.33 3.22
CA MET A 452 -2.43 -9.31 3.73
C MET A 452 -2.33 -9.17 5.26
N VAL A 453 -2.22 -10.27 6.00
CA VAL A 453 -2.01 -10.26 7.46
C VAL A 453 -0.66 -9.61 7.81
N GLN A 454 0.41 -9.91 7.08
CA GLN A 454 1.72 -9.28 7.28
C GLN A 454 1.71 -7.77 6.96
N GLU A 455 1.00 -7.35 5.90
CA GLU A 455 0.83 -5.93 5.55
C GLU A 455 0.00 -5.19 6.63
N MET A 456 -1.08 -5.79 7.11
CA MET A 456 -1.88 -5.25 8.22
C MET A 456 -1.08 -5.16 9.54
N GLN A 457 -0.22 -6.15 9.83
CA GLN A 457 0.70 -6.10 10.96
C GLN A 457 1.75 -4.97 10.80
N ALA A 458 2.34 -4.82 9.61
CA ALA A 458 3.28 -3.74 9.33
C ALA A 458 2.62 -2.35 9.45
N GLU A 459 1.38 -2.20 8.98
CA GLU A 459 0.64 -0.94 9.04
C GLU A 459 0.16 -0.63 10.47
N THR A 460 -0.26 -1.61 11.27
CA THR A 460 -0.57 -1.40 12.69
C THR A 460 0.67 -1.02 13.50
N VAL A 461 1.83 -1.64 13.25
CA VAL A 461 3.11 -1.23 13.84
C VAL A 461 3.50 0.19 13.41
N ARG A 462 3.29 0.56 12.13
CA ARG A 462 3.53 1.92 11.62
C ARG A 462 2.65 2.95 12.33
N ARG A 463 1.35 2.67 12.50
CA ARG A 463 0.42 3.55 13.24
C ARG A 463 0.85 3.70 14.70
N GLN A 464 1.13 2.60 15.39
CA GLN A 464 1.64 2.64 16.77
C GLN A 464 2.97 3.40 16.90
N ALA A 465 3.81 3.45 15.86
CA ALA A 465 5.03 4.26 15.85
C ALA A 465 4.72 5.75 15.63
N ALA A 466 3.79 6.06 14.72
CA ALA A 466 3.32 7.43 14.47
C ALA A 466 2.59 8.01 15.70
N ASP A 467 1.72 7.24 16.35
CA ASP A 467 1.01 7.63 17.56
C ASP A 467 2.00 7.92 18.69
N ARG A 468 3.00 7.04 18.91
CA ARG A 468 4.07 7.27 19.90
C ARG A 468 4.89 8.52 19.58
N ALA A 469 5.25 8.75 18.32
CA ALA A 469 5.96 9.95 17.91
C ALA A 469 5.11 11.22 18.14
N TRP A 470 3.80 11.16 17.88
CA TRP A 470 2.85 12.24 18.15
C TRP A 470 2.73 12.53 19.65
N TYR A 471 2.60 11.50 20.50
CA TYR A 471 2.58 11.66 21.96
C TYR A 471 3.86 12.32 22.49
N THR A 472 5.04 11.86 22.07
CA THR A 472 6.31 12.51 22.47
C THR A 472 6.43 13.94 21.96
N GLN A 473 5.95 14.24 20.74
CA GLN A 473 5.92 15.61 20.24
C GLN A 473 4.96 16.50 21.05
N GLN A 474 3.82 15.96 21.47
CA GLN A 474 2.82 16.66 22.26
C GLN A 474 3.31 16.95 23.69
N GLU A 475 4.02 15.99 24.31
CA GLU A 475 4.66 16.13 25.61
C GLU A 475 5.74 17.24 25.59
N LEU A 476 6.63 17.21 24.59
CA LEU A 476 7.63 18.27 24.37
C LEU A 476 7.01 19.66 24.15
N LEU A 477 5.85 19.75 23.49
CA LEU A 477 5.11 21.01 23.33
C LEU A 477 4.50 21.50 24.65
N GLN A 478 4.01 20.59 25.50
CA GLN A 478 3.48 20.92 26.83
C GLN A 478 4.61 21.39 27.76
N GLU A 479 5.75 20.70 27.80
CA GLU A 479 6.93 21.12 28.55
C GLU A 479 7.41 22.51 28.11
N ALA A 480 7.47 22.77 26.80
CA ALA A 480 7.86 24.08 26.27
C ALA A 480 6.84 25.19 26.62
N GLU A 481 5.54 24.88 26.66
CA GLU A 481 4.52 25.83 27.11
C GLU A 481 4.64 26.11 28.62
N GLU A 482 4.85 25.08 29.44
CA GLU A 482 5.01 25.22 30.89
C GLU A 482 6.27 26.01 31.24
N GLN A 483 7.41 25.73 30.59
CA GLN A 483 8.63 26.54 30.70
C GLN A 483 8.37 28.01 30.31
N ARG A 484 7.64 28.26 29.22
CA ARG A 484 7.26 29.62 28.82
C ARG A 484 6.37 30.31 29.87
N ARG A 485 5.40 29.61 30.46
CA ARG A 485 4.54 30.13 31.53
C ARG A 485 5.36 30.47 32.78
N ASN A 486 6.31 29.61 33.15
CA ASN A 486 7.20 29.85 34.29
C ASN A 486 8.09 31.08 34.08
N ILE A 487 8.72 31.22 32.90
CA ILE A 487 9.51 32.42 32.55
C ILE A 487 8.64 33.69 32.60
N LEU A 488 7.41 33.64 32.06
CA LEU A 488 6.49 34.78 32.11
C LEU A 488 6.11 35.15 33.55
N ALA A 489 5.81 34.17 34.40
CA ALA A 489 5.49 34.40 35.82
C ALA A 489 6.69 34.98 36.59
N GLU A 490 7.91 34.54 36.32
CA GLU A 490 9.13 35.15 36.88
C GLU A 490 9.30 36.61 36.44
N GLU A 491 9.12 36.92 35.17
CA GLU A 491 9.21 38.30 34.65
C GLU A 491 8.09 39.19 35.19
N GLU A 492 6.86 38.68 35.31
CA GLU A 492 5.77 39.40 35.98
C GLU A 492 6.07 39.68 37.46
N CYS A 493 6.68 38.73 38.17
CA CYS A 493 7.12 38.91 39.55
C CYS A 493 8.20 39.99 39.66
N LYS A 494 9.25 39.93 38.84
CA LYS A 494 10.32 40.95 38.75
C LYS A 494 9.74 42.34 38.45
N LEU A 495 8.76 42.42 37.55
CA LEU A 495 8.13 43.67 37.14
C LEU A 495 7.17 44.20 38.23
N ALA A 496 6.48 43.33 38.96
CA ALA A 496 5.70 43.67 40.15
C ALA A 496 6.59 44.22 41.28
N GLU A 497 7.75 43.59 41.54
CA GLU A 497 8.75 44.11 42.48
C GLU A 497 9.26 45.50 42.05
N GLN A 498 9.61 45.70 40.78
CA GLN A 498 10.06 47.00 40.27
C GLN A 498 8.97 48.08 40.45
N ARG A 499 7.71 47.75 40.15
CA ARG A 499 6.55 48.64 40.40
C ARG A 499 6.40 48.95 41.88
N ALA A 500 6.55 47.97 42.78
CA ALA A 500 6.46 48.18 44.23
C ALA A 500 7.59 49.08 44.77
N ARG A 501 8.84 48.87 44.31
CA ARG A 501 10.00 49.71 44.63
C ARG A 501 9.78 51.15 44.14
N LEU A 502 9.35 51.34 42.90
CA LEU A 502 9.06 52.67 42.33
C LEU A 502 7.91 53.36 43.07
N ALA A 503 6.87 52.62 43.46
CA ALA A 503 5.77 53.13 44.28
C ALA A 503 6.21 53.50 45.71
N ALA A 504 7.23 52.85 46.27
CA ALA A 504 7.83 53.25 47.55
C ALA A 504 8.62 54.56 47.41
N VAL A 505 9.49 54.68 46.41
CA VAL A 505 10.23 55.92 46.11
C VAL A 505 9.29 57.10 45.85
N LYS A 506 8.20 56.88 45.08
CA LYS A 506 7.17 57.91 44.82
C LYS A 506 6.42 58.34 46.08
N ARG A 507 6.21 57.42 47.04
CA ARG A 507 5.64 57.76 48.36
C ARG A 507 6.62 58.59 49.20
N GLU A 508 7.89 58.20 49.25
CA GLU A 508 8.93 58.94 49.97
C GLU A 508 9.11 60.37 49.43
N LEU A 509 9.12 60.54 48.11
CA LEU A 509 9.25 61.83 47.46
C LEU A 509 8.04 62.74 47.76
N LYS A 510 6.81 62.20 47.73
CA LYS A 510 5.61 62.93 48.17
C LYS A 510 5.65 63.36 49.64
N LEU A 511 6.20 62.53 50.52
CA LEU A 511 6.37 62.90 51.94
C LEU A 511 7.37 64.06 52.10
N LYS A 512 8.47 64.06 51.32
CA LYS A 512 9.43 65.19 51.29
C LYS A 512 8.79 66.47 50.75
N GLU A 513 7.99 66.38 49.70
CA GLU A 513 7.22 67.50 49.14
C GLU A 513 6.24 68.10 50.16
N LEU A 514 5.42 67.26 50.80
CA LEU A 514 4.49 67.68 51.86
C LEU A 514 5.21 68.37 53.02
N ASN A 515 6.33 67.81 53.48
CA ASN A 515 7.15 68.41 54.54
C ASN A 515 7.70 69.80 54.17
N LEU A 516 8.07 70.02 52.89
CA LEU A 516 8.52 71.34 52.40
C LEU A 516 7.37 72.35 52.35
N ILE A 517 6.18 71.94 51.89
CA ILE A 517 4.97 72.77 51.88
C ILE A 517 4.58 73.16 53.31
N ASP A 518 4.59 72.20 54.24
CA ASP A 518 4.31 72.44 55.65
C ASP A 518 5.33 73.37 56.32
N ALA A 519 6.62 73.22 56.00
CA ALA A 519 7.66 74.14 56.47
C ALA A 519 7.46 75.56 55.92
N ALA A 520 7.06 75.71 54.65
CA ALA A 520 6.72 77.00 54.06
C ALA A 520 5.49 77.63 54.73
N ARG A 521 4.43 76.85 54.96
CA ARG A 521 3.20 77.29 55.66
C ARG A 521 3.50 77.76 57.09
N ARG A 522 4.32 77.02 57.85
CA ARG A 522 4.76 77.41 59.20
C ARG A 522 5.57 78.72 59.19
N ARG A 523 6.47 78.91 58.22
CA ARG A 523 7.22 80.17 58.04
C ARG A 523 6.29 81.36 57.74
N PHE A 524 5.31 81.18 56.86
CA PHE A 524 4.33 82.22 56.52
C PHE A 524 3.45 82.61 57.74
N LEU A 525 2.93 81.63 58.47
CA LEU A 525 2.12 81.86 59.68
C LEU A 525 2.93 82.60 60.77
N LYS A 526 4.21 82.25 60.94
CA LYS A 526 5.10 82.96 61.87
C LYS A 526 5.28 84.43 61.47
N HIS A 527 5.52 84.71 60.18
CA HIS A 527 5.67 86.08 59.69
C HIS A 527 4.41 86.94 59.92
N GLN A 528 3.22 86.38 59.65
CA GLN A 528 1.94 87.02 59.95
C GLN A 528 1.75 87.32 61.45
N HIS A 529 2.13 86.39 62.32
CA HIS A 529 2.07 86.58 63.76
C HIS A 529 3.05 87.66 64.24
N ASP A 530 4.26 87.69 63.70
CA ASP A 530 5.28 88.68 64.06
C ASP A 530 4.90 90.10 63.56
N GLN A 531 4.27 90.24 62.39
CA GLN A 531 3.70 91.53 61.94
C GLN A 531 2.66 92.07 62.93
N LYS A 532 1.68 91.25 63.34
CA LYS A 532 0.65 91.66 64.31
C LYS A 532 1.24 92.02 65.69
N ARG A 533 2.32 91.37 66.12
CA ARG A 533 3.03 91.75 67.36
C ARG A 533 3.70 93.12 67.28
N VAL A 534 4.19 93.52 66.10
CA VAL A 534 4.77 94.86 65.90
C VAL A 534 3.68 95.93 65.90
N GLU A 535 2.53 95.68 65.28
CA GLU A 535 1.38 96.59 65.31
C GLU A 535 0.83 96.78 66.73
N LEU A 536 0.67 95.70 67.51
CA LEU A 536 0.24 95.78 68.91
C LEU A 536 1.18 96.64 69.76
N ARG A 537 2.50 96.44 69.64
CA ARG A 537 3.49 97.26 70.36
C ARG A 537 3.39 98.74 70.00
N ARG A 538 3.15 99.07 68.72
CA ARG A 538 2.97 100.46 68.28
C ARG A 538 1.71 101.09 68.91
N LEU A 539 0.64 100.32 69.08
CA LEU A 539 -0.58 100.77 69.76
C LEU A 539 -0.34 100.95 71.27
N ASP A 540 0.37 100.03 71.92
CA ASP A 540 0.77 100.16 73.32
C ASP A 540 1.61 101.44 73.54
N ASP A 541 2.60 101.71 72.68
CA ASP A 541 3.43 102.93 72.73
C ASP A 541 2.62 104.22 72.50
N GLU A 542 1.50 104.16 71.76
CA GLU A 542 0.57 105.29 71.55
C GLU A 542 -0.30 105.53 72.79
N ILE A 543 -0.79 104.46 73.43
CA ILE A 543 -1.54 104.49 74.68
C ILE A 543 -0.67 105.03 75.81
N GLN A 544 0.57 104.54 75.95
CA GLN A 544 1.54 104.99 76.96
C GLN A 544 1.79 106.50 76.85
N ARG A 545 1.99 107.02 75.63
CA ARG A 545 2.15 108.46 75.37
C ARG A 545 0.91 109.27 75.78
N LYS A 546 -0.31 108.79 75.49
CA LYS A 546 -1.56 109.45 75.88
C LYS A 546 -1.82 109.40 77.39
N MET A 547 -1.38 108.34 78.07
CA MET A 547 -1.49 108.23 79.53
C MET A 547 -0.59 109.25 80.23
N ASN A 548 0.68 109.34 79.84
CA ASN A 548 1.64 110.27 80.42
C ASN A 548 1.22 111.75 80.24
N LEU A 549 0.59 112.09 79.10
CA LEU A 549 0.04 113.43 78.86
C LEU A 549 -1.09 113.77 79.86
N ARG A 550 -2.04 112.85 80.07
CA ARG A 550 -3.13 113.04 81.05
C ARG A 550 -2.61 113.16 82.47
N GLU A 551 -1.57 112.40 82.82
CA GLU A 551 -0.94 112.44 84.14
C GLU A 551 -0.19 113.76 84.39
N GLN A 552 0.43 114.34 83.35
CA GLN A 552 0.99 115.69 83.41
C GLN A 552 -0.12 116.74 83.62
N GLU A 553 -1.20 116.68 82.84
CA GLU A 553 -2.37 117.58 82.96
C GLU A 553 -2.97 117.53 84.38
N THR A 554 -3.21 116.34 84.95
CA THR A 554 -3.70 116.22 86.34
C THR A 554 -2.68 116.65 87.38
N SER A 555 -1.37 116.47 87.14
CA SER A 555 -0.35 116.98 88.05
C SER A 555 -0.29 118.52 88.09
N ILE A 556 -0.69 119.20 87.02
CA ILE A 556 -0.77 120.67 86.98
C ILE A 556 -2.00 121.12 87.77
N THR A 557 -3.18 120.53 87.53
CA THR A 557 -4.40 120.92 88.24
C THR A 557 -4.33 120.66 89.74
N VAL A 558 -3.65 119.60 90.19
CA VAL A 558 -3.41 119.34 91.62
C VAL A 558 -2.56 120.45 92.26
N ARG A 559 -1.49 120.91 91.61
CA ARG A 559 -0.64 122.00 92.14
C ARG A 559 -1.38 123.34 92.23
N ASP A 560 -2.24 123.65 91.28
CA ASP A 560 -3.11 124.84 91.33
C ASP A 560 -4.12 124.78 92.48
N LEU A 561 -4.64 123.58 92.81
CA LEU A 561 -5.52 123.38 93.96
C LEU A 561 -4.77 123.54 95.30
N GLU A 562 -3.56 123.00 95.41
CA GLU A 562 -2.71 123.15 96.61
C GLU A 562 -2.35 124.63 96.89
N LEU A 563 -2.02 125.40 95.85
CA LEU A 563 -1.77 126.85 95.97
C LEU A 563 -2.99 127.61 96.51
N ARG A 564 -4.19 127.32 95.98
CA ARG A 564 -5.44 127.93 96.47
C ARG A 564 -5.78 127.54 97.90
N GLN A 565 -5.46 126.31 98.31
CA GLN A 565 -5.70 125.86 99.68
C GLN A 565 -4.81 126.62 100.68
N LEU A 566 -3.53 126.83 100.36
CA LEU A 566 -2.61 127.61 101.19
C LEU A 566 -3.02 129.09 101.30
N GLU A 567 -3.53 129.67 100.23
CA GLU A 567 -4.05 131.05 100.20
C GLU A 567 -5.28 131.22 101.13
N LEU A 568 -6.21 130.26 101.10
CA LEU A 568 -7.38 130.24 101.99
C LEU A 568 -7.00 130.01 103.47
N GLU A 569 -6.02 129.16 103.76
CA GLU A 569 -5.54 128.96 105.14
C GLU A 569 -4.85 130.20 105.72
N ALA A 570 -4.14 130.97 104.89
CA ALA A 570 -3.56 132.25 105.31
C ALA A 570 -4.63 133.29 105.65
N GLN A 571 -5.68 133.40 104.83
CA GLN A 571 -6.83 134.29 105.09
C GLN A 571 -7.56 133.92 106.39
N ARG A 572 -7.81 132.62 106.62
CA ARG A 572 -8.48 132.13 107.82
C ARG A 572 -7.78 132.52 109.12
N ARG A 573 -6.46 132.35 109.20
CA ARG A 573 -5.68 132.68 110.42
C ARG A 573 -5.68 134.18 110.73
N LEU A 574 -5.84 135.02 109.71
CA LEU A 574 -5.91 136.47 109.84
C LEU A 574 -7.25 136.92 110.44
N PHE A 575 -8.35 136.28 110.05
CA PHE A 575 -9.67 136.50 110.65
C PHE A 575 -9.77 135.96 112.09
N GLU A 576 -9.21 134.78 112.39
CA GLU A 576 -9.22 134.22 113.75
C GLU A 576 -8.47 135.13 114.76
N GLN A 577 -7.39 135.81 114.34
CA GLN A 577 -6.70 136.82 115.17
C GLN A 577 -7.46 138.14 115.35
N GLN A 578 -8.39 138.47 114.45
CA GLN A 578 -9.24 139.66 114.59
C GLN A 578 -10.41 139.39 115.55
N LEU A 579 -11.02 138.20 115.45
CA LEU A 579 -12.17 137.81 116.29
C LEU A 579 -11.82 137.79 117.79
N ALA A 580 -10.69 137.16 118.14
CA ALA A 580 -10.24 137.03 119.53
C ALA A 580 -9.92 138.39 120.20
N LYS A 581 -9.65 139.45 119.44
CA LYS A 581 -9.41 140.80 119.97
C LYS A 581 -10.69 141.60 120.22
N GLU A 582 -11.79 141.25 119.56
CA GLU A 582 -13.09 141.87 119.79
C GLU A 582 -13.86 141.20 120.94
N GLU A 583 -13.71 139.89 121.17
CA GLU A 583 -14.37 139.21 122.32
C GLU A 583 -13.91 139.76 123.69
N ASP A 584 -12.62 140.03 123.86
CA ASP A 584 -12.07 140.68 125.07
C ASP A 584 -12.52 142.14 125.23
N ARG A 585 -12.93 142.81 124.14
CA ARG A 585 -13.44 144.19 124.15
C ARG A 585 -14.94 144.22 124.50
N VAL A 586 -15.73 143.38 123.85
CA VAL A 586 -17.19 143.30 124.02
C VAL A 586 -17.58 142.81 125.42
N THR A 587 -16.79 141.93 126.04
CA THR A 587 -17.02 141.48 127.43
C THR A 587 -16.87 142.60 128.47
N GLN A 588 -16.23 143.73 128.14
CA GLN A 588 -16.23 144.94 128.97
C GLN A 588 -17.48 145.82 128.73
N GLU A 589 -17.98 145.90 127.50
CA GLU A 589 -19.20 146.65 127.14
C GLU A 589 -20.49 146.01 127.72
N VAL A 590 -20.48 144.70 127.97
CA VAL A 590 -21.54 143.93 128.67
C VAL A 590 -21.93 144.53 130.04
N LYS A 591 -21.08 145.36 130.68
CA LYS A 591 -21.40 146.00 131.97
C LYS A 591 -22.03 147.39 131.89
N ALA A 592 -22.11 148.01 130.71
CA ALA A 592 -22.64 149.38 130.55
C ALA A 592 -24.06 149.43 129.94
N GLU A 593 -24.30 148.69 128.85
CA GLU A 593 -25.51 148.93 128.02
C GLU A 593 -26.79 148.24 128.56
N VAL A 594 -26.67 147.34 129.54
CA VAL A 594 -27.79 146.64 130.23
C VAL A 594 -28.77 147.62 130.90
N ALA A 595 -28.37 148.88 131.13
CA ALA A 595 -29.20 149.89 131.79
C ALA A 595 -30.15 150.67 130.86
N ILE A 596 -29.93 150.69 129.54
CA ILE A 596 -30.45 151.81 128.72
C ILE A 596 -31.73 151.53 127.91
N ARG A 597 -31.91 150.41 127.19
CA ARG A 597 -33.00 150.27 126.20
C ARG A 597 -33.91 149.05 126.35
N LYS A 598 -34.66 149.06 127.45
CA LYS A 598 -35.90 148.28 127.69
C LYS A 598 -37.10 148.76 126.82
N HIS A 599 -36.88 149.23 125.59
CA HIS A 599 -37.94 149.81 124.76
C HIS A 599 -37.59 149.82 123.26
N ARG A 600 -38.59 149.53 122.41
CA ARG A 600 -38.49 149.17 120.97
C ARG A 600 -37.70 147.87 120.70
N ALA A 601 -38.28 146.75 120.30
CA ALA A 601 -39.54 146.45 119.59
C ALA A 601 -39.59 146.88 118.10
N GLU A 602 -40.33 146.07 117.33
CA GLU A 602 -40.89 146.28 115.98
C GLU A 602 -40.01 145.96 114.73
N VAL A 603 -40.18 144.70 114.27
CA VAL A 603 -40.63 144.27 112.91
C VAL A 603 -39.89 144.74 111.64
N GLN A 604 -39.40 143.73 110.88
CA GLN A 604 -39.25 143.54 109.40
C GLN A 604 -39.00 144.72 108.43
N ASP A 605 -38.01 144.54 107.52
CA ASP A 605 -38.07 144.78 106.04
C ASP A 605 -36.64 144.75 105.41
N SER A 606 -36.35 144.64 104.09
CA SER A 606 -37.09 144.11 102.91
C SER A 606 -36.16 143.93 101.68
N THR A 607 -36.42 142.88 100.87
CA THR A 607 -36.33 142.68 99.38
C THR A 607 -35.16 143.10 98.43
N PHE A 608 -35.15 142.41 97.25
CA PHE A 608 -34.73 142.81 95.86
C PHE A 608 -33.22 142.83 95.46
N HIS A 609 -32.72 142.56 94.23
CA HIS A 609 -33.19 142.29 92.82
C HIS A 609 -32.24 141.25 92.10
N GLN A 610 -32.38 140.80 90.83
CA GLN A 610 -33.48 140.37 89.91
C GLN A 610 -32.89 140.14 88.46
N LEU A 611 -33.65 139.52 87.53
CA LEU A 611 -33.57 139.50 86.03
C LEU A 611 -32.75 138.35 85.37
N LEU A 612 -33.42 137.40 84.66
CA LEU A 612 -33.76 137.29 83.20
C LEU A 612 -32.70 136.48 82.41
N ASP A 613 -32.94 135.67 81.36
CA ASP A 613 -34.02 135.58 80.32
C ASP A 613 -34.03 134.14 79.70
N THR A 614 -35.17 133.41 79.60
CA THR A 614 -36.05 133.07 78.41
C THR A 614 -35.76 131.79 77.56
N ASP A 615 -36.76 131.39 76.76
CA ASP A 615 -37.11 130.00 76.31
C ASP A 615 -37.19 129.82 74.75
N PRO A 616 -38.23 129.25 74.08
CA PRO A 616 -38.18 128.04 73.22
C PRO A 616 -38.28 128.27 71.67
N ALA A 617 -38.32 127.19 70.84
CA ALA A 617 -39.36 126.95 69.79
C ALA A 617 -39.11 125.89 68.65
N LEU A 618 -40.16 125.07 68.39
CA LEU A 618 -40.75 124.63 67.09
C LEU A 618 -40.18 123.53 66.12
N ASN A 619 -41.04 122.51 65.92
CA ASN A 619 -41.56 121.92 64.65
C ASN A 619 -41.03 120.61 63.97
N LEU A 620 -41.89 119.56 64.06
CA LEU A 620 -42.56 118.81 62.96
C LEU A 620 -41.70 117.95 61.97
N SER A 621 -42.00 116.68 61.60
CA SER A 621 -42.98 115.62 62.01
C SER A 621 -42.70 114.31 61.23
N LYS A 622 -43.45 113.24 61.54
CA LYS A 622 -43.57 111.91 60.89
C LYS A 622 -42.40 110.92 61.13
N LYS A 623 -42.64 109.67 61.58
CA LYS A 623 -43.93 108.98 61.82
C LYS A 623 -43.76 107.75 62.73
N VAL A 624 -44.37 107.74 63.92
CA VAL A 624 -44.48 106.55 64.78
C VAL A 624 -45.66 105.70 64.28
N LEU A 625 -45.49 105.02 63.13
CA LEU A 625 -46.58 104.23 62.52
C LEU A 625 -46.11 103.10 61.59
N GLU A 626 -44.89 102.59 61.73
CA GLU A 626 -44.31 101.57 60.83
C GLU A 626 -43.67 100.35 61.54
N GLU A 627 -43.31 100.45 62.84
CA GLU A 627 -42.68 99.32 63.56
C GLU A 627 -43.65 98.18 63.95
N SER A 628 -44.97 98.41 63.91
CA SER A 628 -45.96 97.32 63.99
C SER A 628 -46.29 96.66 62.64
N LEU A 629 -45.69 97.12 61.54
CA LEU A 629 -45.78 96.48 60.21
C LEU A 629 -44.62 95.49 59.99
N ALA A 630 -43.42 95.83 60.48
CA ALA A 630 -42.19 95.06 60.24
C ALA A 630 -42.24 93.62 60.81
N GLU A 631 -42.81 93.41 62.00
CA GLU A 631 -42.96 92.05 62.58
C GLU A 631 -44.01 91.19 61.86
N ALA A 632 -44.94 91.78 61.10
CA ALA A 632 -45.96 91.04 60.37
C ALA A 632 -45.47 90.60 58.97
N GLU A 633 -44.75 91.45 58.25
CA GLU A 633 -44.22 91.12 56.91
C GLU A 633 -43.15 90.03 56.96
N GLN A 634 -42.37 89.96 58.04
CA GLN A 634 -41.28 89.00 58.20
C GLN A 634 -41.77 87.54 58.45
N LEU A 635 -43.02 87.37 58.92
CA LEU A 635 -43.67 86.05 59.01
C LEU A 635 -44.39 85.63 57.72
N GLY A 636 -44.83 86.59 56.90
CA GLY A 636 -45.42 86.32 55.58
C GLY A 636 -44.37 85.84 54.57
N ALA A 637 -43.27 86.58 54.43
CA ALA A 637 -42.20 86.24 53.48
C ALA A 637 -41.56 84.87 53.75
N ASP A 638 -41.44 84.47 55.01
CA ASP A 638 -40.86 83.19 55.42
C ASP A 638 -41.83 82.02 55.22
N ALA A 639 -43.15 82.26 55.27
CA ALA A 639 -44.18 81.28 54.93
C ALA A 639 -44.29 81.07 53.41
N ASP A 640 -44.27 82.14 52.62
CA ASP A 640 -44.32 82.08 51.15
C ASP A 640 -43.04 81.44 50.56
N TRP A 641 -41.87 81.72 51.14
CA TRP A 641 -40.62 81.06 50.75
C TRP A 641 -40.67 79.55 51.04
N LYS A 642 -41.17 79.15 52.21
CA LYS A 642 -41.35 77.72 52.56
C LYS A 642 -42.39 77.03 51.67
N ALA A 643 -43.46 77.73 51.27
CA ALA A 643 -44.46 77.20 50.34
C ALA A 643 -43.94 77.02 48.91
N GLU A 644 -43.14 77.96 48.40
CA GLU A 644 -42.51 77.85 47.07
C GLU A 644 -41.38 76.80 47.06
N VAL A 645 -40.62 76.67 48.15
CA VAL A 645 -39.61 75.60 48.31
C VAL A 645 -40.27 74.21 48.37
N MET A 646 -41.36 74.04 49.13
CA MET A 646 -42.14 72.79 49.08
C MET A 646 -42.70 72.53 47.67
N LYS A 647 -43.30 73.53 47.02
CA LYS A 647 -43.77 73.40 45.61
C LYS A 647 -42.68 73.02 44.61
N ARG A 648 -41.41 73.32 44.88
CA ARG A 648 -40.27 72.91 44.05
C ARG A 648 -39.79 71.50 44.38
N LEU A 649 -39.78 71.13 45.66
CA LEU A 649 -39.54 69.76 46.11
C LEU A 649 -40.62 68.79 45.61
N ASP A 650 -41.90 69.16 45.66
CA ASP A 650 -43.02 68.36 45.13
C ASP A 650 -42.96 68.22 43.60
N ARG A 651 -42.53 69.27 42.89
CA ARG A 651 -42.31 69.21 41.43
C ARG A 651 -41.13 68.31 41.08
N ALA A 652 -39.99 68.44 41.78
CA ALA A 652 -38.83 67.58 41.58
C ALA A 652 -39.14 66.11 41.93
N GLY A 653 -39.87 65.88 43.03
CA GLY A 653 -40.37 64.55 43.41
C GLY A 653 -41.30 63.96 42.36
N ALA A 654 -42.28 64.74 41.87
CA ALA A 654 -43.18 64.29 40.80
C ALA A 654 -42.46 64.06 39.46
N GLU A 655 -41.38 64.79 39.16
CA GLU A 655 -40.55 64.55 37.98
C GLU A 655 -39.70 63.29 38.12
N GLN A 656 -39.11 63.05 39.29
CA GLN A 656 -38.36 61.83 39.59
C GLN A 656 -39.27 60.58 39.62
N GLU A 657 -40.48 60.70 40.16
CA GLU A 657 -41.52 59.68 40.17
C GLU A 657 -41.98 59.34 38.74
N ARG A 658 -42.23 60.35 37.88
CA ARG A 658 -42.51 60.13 36.45
C ARG A 658 -41.35 59.44 35.75
N HIS A 659 -40.11 59.83 36.04
CA HIS A 659 -38.92 59.23 35.43
C HIS A 659 -38.73 57.76 35.87
N HIS A 660 -39.03 57.43 37.13
CA HIS A 660 -39.08 56.05 37.62
C HIS A 660 -40.22 55.25 36.98
N GLN A 661 -41.42 55.80 36.85
CA GLN A 661 -42.55 55.13 36.19
C GLN A 661 -42.28 54.91 34.69
N GLN A 662 -41.59 55.83 34.03
CA GLN A 662 -41.19 55.69 32.63
C GLN A 662 -40.09 54.64 32.44
N LEU A 663 -39.11 54.56 33.36
CA LEU A 663 -38.13 53.47 33.41
C LEU A 663 -38.78 52.11 33.70
N ALA A 664 -39.76 52.05 34.61
CA ALA A 664 -40.49 50.83 34.93
C ALA A 664 -41.29 50.32 33.72
N ARG A 665 -42.02 51.21 33.02
CA ARG A 665 -42.71 50.87 31.76
C ARG A 665 -41.75 50.39 30.67
N LEU A 666 -40.62 51.06 30.49
CA LEU A 666 -39.59 50.63 29.53
C LEU A 666 -39.02 49.24 29.89
N ASN A 667 -38.81 48.94 31.17
CA ASN A 667 -38.34 47.63 31.61
C ASN A 667 -39.39 46.55 31.40
N GLU A 668 -40.67 46.83 31.67
CA GLU A 668 -41.78 45.89 31.43
C GLU A 668 -42.03 45.66 29.92
N GLU A 669 -41.89 46.70 29.10
CA GLU A 669 -41.82 46.57 27.63
C GLU A 669 -40.63 45.73 27.17
N THR A 670 -39.46 45.86 27.80
CA THR A 670 -38.27 45.09 27.44
C THR A 670 -38.46 43.62 27.81
N LEU A 671 -38.92 43.32 29.02
CA LEU A 671 -39.22 41.97 29.50
C LEU A 671 -40.39 41.30 28.77
N SER A 672 -41.31 42.07 28.17
CA SER A 672 -42.37 41.51 27.32
C SER A 672 -41.86 41.24 25.90
N LYS A 673 -41.02 42.11 25.32
CA LYS A 673 -40.33 41.88 24.04
C LYS A 673 -39.37 40.68 24.14
N GLU A 674 -38.63 40.52 25.24
CA GLU A 674 -37.79 39.34 25.49
C GLU A 674 -38.62 38.05 25.61
N ARG A 675 -39.77 38.09 26.30
CA ARG A 675 -40.68 36.93 26.39
C ARG A 675 -41.30 36.59 25.03
N GLN A 676 -41.65 37.59 24.22
CA GLN A 676 -42.09 37.38 22.83
C GLN A 676 -40.97 36.78 21.97
N LEU A 677 -39.72 37.24 22.13
CA LEU A 677 -38.56 36.68 21.43
C LEU A 677 -38.32 35.20 21.81
N ILE A 678 -38.40 34.87 23.10
CA ILE A 678 -38.24 33.49 23.59
C ILE A 678 -39.36 32.57 23.07
N LEU A 679 -40.60 33.06 23.01
CA LEU A 679 -41.73 32.31 22.43
C LEU A 679 -41.55 32.11 20.92
N ALA A 680 -41.16 33.15 20.19
CA ALA A 680 -40.87 33.06 18.76
C ALA A 680 -39.68 32.13 18.45
N MET A 681 -38.63 32.14 19.28
CA MET A 681 -37.50 31.21 19.15
C MET A 681 -37.94 29.75 19.36
N LYS A 682 -38.78 29.48 20.38
CA LYS A 682 -39.34 28.13 20.60
C LYS A 682 -40.26 27.69 19.47
N GLU A 683 -41.03 28.60 18.88
CA GLU A 683 -41.88 28.29 17.71
C GLU A 683 -41.03 28.00 16.46
N VAL A 684 -39.92 28.73 16.25
CA VAL A 684 -38.97 28.47 15.16
C VAL A 684 -38.19 27.16 15.39
N GLU A 685 -37.83 26.82 16.62
CA GLU A 685 -37.28 25.50 16.94
C GLU A 685 -38.30 24.39 16.69
N GLY A 686 -39.55 24.56 17.14
CA GLY A 686 -40.64 23.62 16.86
C GLY A 686 -40.82 23.35 15.37
N LYS A 687 -40.94 24.42 14.56
CA LYS A 687 -41.05 24.32 13.10
C LYS A 687 -39.83 23.65 12.45
N LYS A 688 -38.61 23.92 12.93
CA LYS A 688 -37.40 23.22 12.45
C LYS A 688 -37.39 21.73 12.82
N TRP A 689 -37.93 21.36 13.98
CA TRP A 689 -38.09 19.95 14.35
C TRP A 689 -39.18 19.26 13.54
N GLU A 690 -40.28 19.95 13.24
CA GLU A 690 -41.32 19.48 12.31
C GLU A 690 -40.75 19.27 10.90
N ASP A 691 -40.03 20.25 10.33
CA ASP A 691 -39.33 20.13 9.03
C ASP A 691 -38.37 18.92 8.99
N VAL A 692 -37.65 18.65 10.11
CA VAL A 692 -36.72 17.52 10.22
C VAL A 692 -37.44 16.18 10.34
N VAL A 693 -38.59 16.14 11.03
CA VAL A 693 -39.45 14.96 11.10
C VAL A 693 -40.11 14.68 9.75
N GLU A 694 -40.62 15.71 9.07
CA GLU A 694 -41.25 15.59 7.75
C GLU A 694 -40.24 15.15 6.69
N ARG A 695 -39.03 15.73 6.64
CA ARG A 695 -37.95 15.25 5.76
C ARG A 695 -37.51 13.82 6.10
N ARG A 696 -37.55 13.40 7.36
CA ARG A 696 -37.28 12.00 7.74
C ARG A 696 -38.40 11.07 7.27
N ALA A 697 -39.65 11.50 7.32
CA ALA A 697 -40.78 10.74 6.81
C ALA A 697 -40.72 10.61 5.27
N GLN A 698 -40.53 11.71 4.56
CA GLN A 698 -40.33 11.73 3.10
C GLN A 698 -39.17 10.81 2.68
N LEU A 699 -38.02 10.88 3.36
CA LEU A 699 -36.86 10.04 3.08
C LEU A 699 -37.03 8.57 3.52
N ALA A 700 -38.02 8.26 4.37
CA ALA A 700 -38.43 6.88 4.65
C ALA A 700 -39.38 6.35 3.56
N GLU A 701 -40.35 7.16 3.14
CA GLU A 701 -41.29 6.83 2.06
C GLU A 701 -40.57 6.67 0.71
N GLU A 702 -39.59 7.53 0.38
CA GLU A 702 -38.72 7.36 -0.79
C GLU A 702 -37.91 6.05 -0.73
N LYS A 703 -37.45 5.65 0.45
CA LYS A 703 -36.74 4.36 0.62
C LYS A 703 -37.68 3.18 0.46
N GLU A 704 -38.88 3.22 1.01
CA GLU A 704 -39.88 2.17 0.82
C GLU A 704 -40.34 2.08 -0.64
N ALA A 705 -40.53 3.21 -1.32
CA ALA A 705 -40.81 3.26 -2.75
C ALA A 705 -39.66 2.70 -3.60
N ALA A 706 -38.41 3.02 -3.26
CA ALA A 706 -37.24 2.45 -3.92
C ALA A 706 -37.12 0.93 -3.71
N ILE A 707 -37.36 0.44 -2.48
CA ILE A 707 -37.40 -1.00 -2.16
C ILE A 707 -38.53 -1.69 -2.94
N ALA A 708 -39.71 -1.09 -3.00
CA ALA A 708 -40.85 -1.62 -3.75
C ALA A 708 -40.60 -1.65 -5.27
N MET A 709 -39.88 -0.66 -5.83
CA MET A 709 -39.48 -0.66 -7.24
C MET A 709 -38.37 -1.68 -7.53
N GLU A 710 -37.38 -1.84 -6.65
CA GLU A 710 -36.32 -2.85 -6.81
C GLU A 710 -36.91 -4.27 -6.68
N ALA A 711 -37.87 -4.49 -5.77
CA ALA A 711 -38.61 -5.74 -5.67
C ALA A 711 -39.38 -6.07 -6.97
N ARG A 712 -40.18 -5.12 -7.48
CA ARG A 712 -40.87 -5.28 -8.78
C ARG A 712 -39.90 -5.54 -9.94
N ARG A 713 -38.72 -4.92 -9.93
CA ARG A 713 -37.68 -5.18 -10.93
C ARG A 713 -37.09 -6.59 -10.80
N SER A 714 -36.88 -7.05 -9.56
CA SER A 714 -36.43 -8.42 -9.28
C SER A 714 -37.46 -9.46 -9.72
N ASP A 715 -38.75 -9.23 -9.48
CA ASP A 715 -39.84 -10.10 -9.90
C ASP A 715 -40.00 -10.15 -11.44
N LEU A 716 -39.81 -9.01 -12.11
CA LEU A 716 -39.84 -8.96 -13.57
C LEU A 716 -38.63 -9.65 -14.21
N LEU A 717 -37.45 -9.56 -13.57
CA LEU A 717 -36.25 -10.27 -13.98
C LEU A 717 -36.30 -11.77 -13.68
N SER A 718 -36.92 -12.21 -12.57
CA SER A 718 -37.12 -13.63 -12.29
C SER A 718 -38.13 -14.23 -13.28
N TRP A 719 -39.23 -13.52 -13.57
CA TRP A 719 -40.20 -13.92 -14.60
C TRP A 719 -39.56 -14.00 -15.99
N GLU A 720 -38.72 -13.03 -16.40
CA GLU A 720 -37.96 -13.13 -17.65
C GLU A 720 -36.99 -14.32 -17.67
N MET A 721 -36.36 -14.66 -16.54
CA MET A 721 -35.47 -15.82 -16.47
C MET A 721 -36.23 -17.14 -16.46
N GLU A 722 -37.42 -17.21 -15.87
CA GLU A 722 -38.32 -18.37 -15.96
C GLU A 722 -38.89 -18.54 -17.38
N GLU A 723 -39.33 -17.48 -18.05
CA GLU A 723 -39.73 -17.50 -19.46
C GLU A 723 -38.58 -17.98 -20.37
N ARG A 724 -37.37 -17.43 -20.19
CA ARG A 724 -36.18 -17.88 -20.93
C ARG A 724 -35.81 -19.34 -20.62
N GLY A 725 -35.92 -19.76 -19.36
CA GLY A 725 -35.70 -21.14 -18.93
C GLY A 725 -36.71 -22.11 -19.56
N GLN A 726 -37.99 -21.77 -19.52
CA GLN A 726 -39.05 -22.55 -20.18
C GLN A 726 -38.90 -22.55 -21.69
N HIS A 727 -38.45 -21.45 -22.31
CA HIS A 727 -38.16 -21.38 -23.73
C HIS A 727 -36.96 -22.26 -24.10
N LEU A 728 -35.90 -22.30 -23.28
CA LEU A 728 -34.77 -23.21 -23.43
C LEU A 728 -35.19 -24.67 -23.30
N VAL A 729 -36.01 -25.02 -22.29
CA VAL A 729 -36.54 -26.36 -22.10
C VAL A 729 -37.46 -26.77 -23.26
N ARG A 730 -38.29 -25.87 -23.79
CA ARG A 730 -39.08 -26.12 -25.02
C ARG A 730 -38.18 -26.29 -26.25
N LEU A 731 -37.05 -25.57 -26.35
CA LEU A 731 -36.07 -25.74 -27.42
C LEU A 731 -35.30 -27.05 -27.32
N GLN A 732 -34.89 -27.47 -26.12
CA GLN A 732 -34.25 -28.76 -25.88
C GLN A 732 -35.21 -29.90 -26.20
N ARG A 733 -36.46 -29.82 -25.71
CA ARG A 733 -37.47 -30.85 -25.99
C ARG A 733 -37.80 -30.96 -27.48
N SER A 734 -37.84 -29.84 -28.21
CA SER A 734 -38.03 -29.87 -29.66
C SER A 734 -36.77 -30.32 -30.42
N GLN A 735 -35.56 -30.04 -29.92
CA GLN A 735 -34.32 -30.59 -30.46
C GLN A 735 -34.22 -32.11 -30.21
N ASP A 736 -34.57 -32.60 -29.02
CA ASP A 736 -34.57 -34.03 -28.70
C ASP A 736 -35.62 -34.79 -29.52
N GLU A 737 -36.83 -34.23 -29.70
CA GLU A 737 -37.83 -34.78 -30.62
C GLU A 737 -37.38 -34.71 -32.10
N SER A 738 -36.59 -33.69 -32.48
CA SER A 738 -36.02 -33.58 -33.83
C SER A 738 -34.88 -34.58 -34.05
N LEU A 739 -34.06 -34.82 -33.03
CA LEU A 739 -32.97 -35.79 -33.04
C LEU A 739 -33.53 -37.21 -33.06
N GLN A 740 -34.55 -37.54 -32.27
CA GLN A 740 -35.23 -38.85 -32.35
C GLN A 740 -35.76 -39.12 -33.76
N ARG A 741 -36.40 -38.14 -34.41
CA ARG A 741 -36.83 -38.28 -35.82
C ARG A 741 -35.67 -38.38 -36.82
N HIS A 742 -34.49 -37.85 -36.49
CA HIS A 742 -33.29 -37.98 -37.32
C HIS A 742 -32.62 -39.34 -37.18
N TRP A 743 -32.65 -39.96 -35.99
CA TRP A 743 -32.12 -41.31 -35.75
C TRP A 743 -32.94 -42.42 -36.42
N GLU A 744 -34.23 -42.19 -36.71
CA GLU A 744 -35.10 -43.18 -37.37
C GLU A 744 -35.01 -43.22 -38.90
N LEU A 745 -34.25 -42.31 -39.54
CA LEU A 745 -34.23 -42.17 -41.01
C LEU A 745 -32.90 -42.54 -41.70
N ASP A 746 -31.80 -42.74 -40.97
CA ASP A 746 -30.47 -43.05 -41.56
C ASP A 746 -30.17 -44.56 -41.68
N VAL A 747 -31.17 -45.34 -42.13
CA VAL A 747 -30.97 -46.73 -42.60
C VAL A 747 -31.51 -46.89 -44.03
N ARG A 748 -30.78 -46.34 -45.02
CA ARG A 748 -30.58 -46.94 -46.37
C ARG A 748 -29.57 -46.17 -47.23
N SER A 749 -29.03 -46.89 -48.22
CA SER A 749 -27.85 -46.53 -49.02
C SER A 749 -28.25 -45.91 -50.41
N PRO A 750 -27.37 -45.71 -51.41
CA PRO A 750 -26.91 -44.36 -51.80
C PRO A 750 -27.19 -43.99 -53.28
N CYS A 751 -27.02 -42.71 -53.69
CA CYS A 751 -26.52 -42.33 -55.04
C CYS A 751 -26.35 -40.81 -55.33
N SER A 752 -25.19 -40.48 -55.95
CA SER A 752 -25.00 -39.60 -57.12
C SER A 752 -25.23 -38.06 -57.13
N THR A 753 -24.11 -37.35 -57.40
CA THR A 753 -23.89 -36.21 -58.34
C THR A 753 -24.38 -34.76 -58.12
N ARG A 754 -23.40 -33.85 -58.27
CA ARG A 754 -23.40 -32.49 -58.92
C ARG A 754 -24.22 -31.31 -58.34
N GLY A 755 -23.51 -30.21 -58.08
CA GLY A 755 -23.71 -28.98 -58.90
C GLY A 755 -24.05 -27.63 -58.22
N LEU A 756 -23.03 -26.76 -58.10
CA LEU A 756 -23.03 -25.30 -58.37
C LEU A 756 -24.06 -24.31 -57.75
N LEU A 757 -23.48 -23.30 -57.08
CA LEU A 757 -23.75 -21.83 -57.17
C LEU A 757 -24.97 -21.13 -56.51
N GLN A 758 -24.61 -19.97 -55.91
CA GLN A 758 -25.30 -18.67 -55.81
C GLN A 758 -26.43 -18.40 -54.78
N ARG A 759 -26.15 -17.35 -53.96
CA ARG A 759 -27.12 -16.36 -53.40
C ARG A 759 -27.95 -15.73 -54.55
N PRO A 760 -29.18 -15.21 -54.35
CA PRO A 760 -29.51 -14.30 -53.24
C PRO A 760 -30.95 -14.36 -52.64
N THR A 761 -31.17 -13.49 -51.64
CA THR A 761 -32.43 -13.00 -51.05
C THR A 761 -33.27 -12.13 -52.02
N PRO A 762 -34.42 -11.53 -51.62
CA PRO A 762 -35.62 -12.02 -50.89
C PRO A 762 -36.94 -11.58 -51.61
N ALA A 763 -38.15 -11.73 -51.02
CA ALA A 763 -39.21 -10.68 -51.02
C ALA A 763 -40.59 -11.09 -50.41
N ARG A 764 -41.19 -10.14 -49.66
CA ARG A 764 -42.64 -9.77 -49.60
C ARG A 764 -43.68 -10.77 -49.00
N SER A 765 -44.78 -10.32 -48.35
CA SER A 765 -45.26 -8.95 -48.06
C SER A 765 -46.46 -8.86 -47.09
N GLN A 766 -46.50 -7.79 -46.28
CA GLN A 766 -47.69 -6.99 -45.85
C GLN A 766 -48.73 -7.68 -44.91
N SER A 767 -49.54 -6.97 -44.10
CA SER A 767 -49.94 -5.53 -44.01
C SER A 767 -50.09 -5.08 -42.53
N ASN A 768 -49.59 -3.90 -42.11
CA ASN A 768 -50.21 -2.54 -42.02
C ASN A 768 -51.35 -2.37 -40.99
N GLY A 769 -51.47 -1.24 -40.25
CA GLY A 769 -50.71 0.03 -40.28
C GLY A 769 -50.91 0.91 -39.02
N ASN A 770 -50.03 1.89 -38.77
CA ASN A 770 -50.22 3.36 -38.97
C ASN A 770 -50.81 4.07 -37.72
N VAL A 771 -50.50 5.32 -37.32
CA VAL A 771 -50.08 6.58 -37.98
C VAL A 771 -49.10 7.33 -37.02
N CYS A 772 -47.86 7.74 -37.38
CA CYS A 772 -47.39 9.04 -37.95
C CYS A 772 -47.73 10.31 -37.12
N LEU A 773 -46.97 11.41 -37.07
CA LEU A 773 -45.88 12.01 -37.89
C LEU A 773 -44.72 12.50 -36.95
N ASN A 774 -43.65 13.22 -37.31
CA ASN A 774 -43.19 13.89 -38.55
C ASN A 774 -41.63 13.99 -38.59
N ASN A 775 -41.06 14.63 -39.63
CA ASN A 775 -39.61 14.79 -39.89
C ASN A 775 -39.05 16.19 -39.53
N LYS A 776 -37.71 16.29 -39.36
CA LYS A 776 -36.80 17.04 -40.27
C LYS A 776 -35.32 16.88 -39.93
N SER A 777 -34.46 17.09 -40.94
CA SER A 777 -32.99 16.89 -40.93
C SER A 777 -32.27 18.25 -41.26
N PRO A 778 -30.94 18.35 -41.52
CA PRO A 778 -30.12 19.45 -40.96
C PRO A 778 -29.50 20.42 -42.00
N SER A 779 -28.86 21.52 -41.55
CA SER A 779 -27.81 22.24 -42.33
C SER A 779 -26.98 23.29 -41.55
N SER A 780 -25.67 23.04 -41.47
CA SER A 780 -24.48 23.94 -41.61
C SER A 780 -24.31 25.33 -40.93
N SER A 781 -23.14 25.46 -40.27
CA SER A 781 -22.20 26.63 -40.17
C SER A 781 -22.67 27.91 -39.43
N SER A 782 -21.96 28.42 -38.40
CA SER A 782 -20.55 28.86 -38.43
C SER A 782 -20.04 29.36 -37.05
N SER A 783 -18.73 29.65 -36.96
CA SER A 783 -17.98 30.36 -35.88
C SER A 783 -17.84 29.73 -34.46
N SER A 784 -16.59 29.79 -33.97
CA SER A 784 -16.06 29.36 -32.66
C SER A 784 -16.22 30.46 -31.57
N PRO A 785 -15.67 30.34 -30.33
CA PRO A 785 -15.34 29.20 -29.44
C PRO A 785 -15.95 29.47 -28.01
N PRO A 786 -15.35 29.03 -26.87
CA PRO A 786 -15.05 27.67 -26.39
C PRO A 786 -15.77 27.33 -25.05
N SER A 787 -16.16 26.07 -24.82
CA SER A 787 -16.37 25.55 -23.45
C SER A 787 -16.52 24.02 -23.39
N CYS A 788 -15.69 23.39 -22.54
CA CYS A 788 -15.87 22.21 -21.68
C CYS A 788 -16.72 20.97 -22.06
N GLU A 789 -16.37 19.87 -21.39
CA GLU A 789 -17.07 18.57 -21.29
C GLU A 789 -17.01 17.66 -22.54
N SER A 790 -16.90 16.33 -22.44
CA SER A 790 -16.80 15.45 -21.26
C SER A 790 -16.08 14.12 -21.61
N ALA A 791 -15.47 13.48 -20.61
CA ALA A 791 -15.04 12.09 -20.67
C ALA A 791 -15.54 11.36 -19.42
N GLN A 792 -16.46 10.42 -19.60
CA GLN A 792 -17.06 9.64 -18.52
C GLN A 792 -16.10 8.56 -18.03
N PHE A 793 -15.95 8.39 -16.72
CA PHE A 793 -15.51 7.12 -16.12
C PHE A 793 -16.34 6.78 -14.88
N SER A 794 -16.62 5.48 -14.72
CA SER A 794 -17.69 4.93 -13.90
C SER A 794 -17.33 4.80 -12.41
N LEU A 795 -18.27 5.19 -11.54
CA LEU A 795 -18.24 4.97 -10.09
C LEU A 795 -19.43 4.09 -9.66
N ASP A 796 -19.37 2.78 -9.92
CA ASP A 796 -20.50 1.89 -9.55
C ASP A 796 -20.11 0.45 -9.12
N ARG A 797 -18.89 0.26 -8.60
CA ARG A 797 -18.44 -1.05 -8.05
C ARG A 797 -18.22 -1.10 -6.54
N GLY A 798 -18.28 0.02 -5.82
CA GLY A 798 -17.95 0.09 -4.39
C GLY A 798 -19.11 -0.16 -3.41
N ARG A 799 -20.38 0.03 -3.79
CA ARG A 799 -21.50 0.04 -2.83
C ARG A 799 -21.80 -1.33 -2.21
N ARG A 800 -21.91 -2.39 -3.03
CA ARG A 800 -22.31 -3.73 -2.54
C ARG A 800 -21.32 -4.35 -1.55
N GLU A 801 -20.03 -4.04 -1.66
CA GLU A 801 -19.02 -4.51 -0.69
C GLU A 801 -19.10 -3.77 0.65
N LEU A 802 -19.48 -2.48 0.64
CA LEU A 802 -19.71 -1.71 1.86
C LEU A 802 -20.99 -2.16 2.56
N ASP A 803 -22.09 -2.36 1.80
CA ASP A 803 -23.37 -2.84 2.34
C ASP A 803 -23.24 -4.23 3.01
N ASN A 804 -22.39 -5.11 2.46
CA ASN A 804 -22.12 -6.43 3.05
C ASN A 804 -21.28 -6.31 4.33
N LYS A 805 -20.21 -5.50 4.32
CA LYS A 805 -19.37 -5.26 5.51
C LYS A 805 -20.12 -4.56 6.64
N GLU A 806 -21.07 -3.66 6.32
CA GLU A 806 -21.95 -3.05 7.33
C GLU A 806 -22.88 -4.10 7.96
N ARG A 807 -23.41 -5.05 7.18
CA ARG A 807 -24.24 -6.15 7.71
C ARG A 807 -23.45 -7.08 8.64
N GLU A 808 -22.22 -7.44 8.29
CA GLU A 808 -21.34 -8.23 9.16
C GLU A 808 -21.02 -7.48 10.45
N LEU A 809 -20.61 -6.20 10.38
CA LEU A 809 -20.38 -5.36 11.56
C LEU A 809 -21.62 -5.26 12.47
N LEU A 810 -22.82 -5.14 11.90
CA LEU A 810 -24.08 -5.12 12.66
C LEU A 810 -24.48 -6.51 13.23
N GLN A 811 -23.93 -7.59 12.69
CA GLN A 811 -24.05 -8.94 13.24
C GLN A 811 -23.10 -9.09 14.44
N ASP A 812 -21.83 -8.69 14.27
CA ASP A 812 -20.79 -8.73 15.31
C ASP A 812 -21.14 -7.82 16.50
N ILE A 813 -21.67 -6.62 16.25
CA ILE A 813 -22.15 -5.71 17.32
C ILE A 813 -23.32 -6.35 18.09
N ARG A 814 -24.19 -7.14 17.45
CA ARG A 814 -25.26 -7.87 18.14
C ARG A 814 -24.69 -8.99 19.03
N VAL A 815 -23.76 -9.80 18.51
CA VAL A 815 -23.08 -10.85 19.27
C VAL A 815 -22.28 -10.26 20.44
N LEU A 816 -21.57 -9.15 20.22
CA LEU A 816 -20.79 -8.46 21.26
C LEU A 816 -21.70 -7.89 22.36
N ARG A 817 -22.83 -7.27 22.00
CA ARG A 817 -23.83 -6.80 22.98
C ARG A 817 -24.44 -7.94 23.78
N GLN A 818 -24.68 -9.09 23.15
CA GLN A 818 -25.20 -10.27 23.83
C GLN A 818 -24.17 -10.85 24.82
N ASN A 819 -22.92 -11.02 24.39
CA ASN A 819 -21.80 -11.44 25.26
C ASN A 819 -21.54 -10.47 26.42
N LEU A 820 -21.69 -9.15 26.21
CA LEU A 820 -21.59 -8.15 27.28
C LEU A 820 -22.79 -8.19 28.24
N ALA A 821 -24.01 -8.43 27.74
CA ALA A 821 -25.19 -8.60 28.57
C ALA A 821 -25.11 -9.88 29.42
N ASP A 822 -24.56 -10.96 28.89
CA ASP A 822 -24.40 -12.21 29.64
C ASP A 822 -23.23 -12.14 30.63
N ARG A 823 -22.14 -11.41 30.31
CA ARG A 823 -21.13 -11.01 31.32
C ARG A 823 -21.73 -10.14 32.42
N ALA A 824 -22.63 -9.20 32.12
CA ALA A 824 -23.30 -8.38 33.12
C ALA A 824 -24.23 -9.19 34.05
N LYS A 825 -24.83 -10.29 33.56
CA LYS A 825 -25.62 -11.22 34.39
C LYS A 825 -24.77 -12.13 35.26
N SER A 826 -23.53 -12.44 34.85
CA SER A 826 -22.61 -13.29 35.61
C SER A 826 -21.96 -12.62 36.84
N VAL A 827 -22.14 -11.31 37.00
CA VAL A 827 -21.61 -10.53 38.13
C VAL A 827 -22.77 -9.98 38.95
N ASN A 828 -23.11 -10.65 40.04
CA ASN A 828 -23.98 -10.11 41.09
C ASN A 828 -23.34 -10.34 42.48
N PRO A 829 -23.55 -9.44 43.45
CA PRO A 829 -22.64 -9.28 44.57
C PRO A 829 -22.95 -10.18 45.77
N LEU A 830 -21.90 -10.65 46.45
CA LEU A 830 -21.97 -11.27 47.77
C LEU A 830 -20.84 -10.73 48.66
N PHE A 831 -21.13 -9.70 49.46
CA PHE A 831 -21.41 -9.87 50.90
C PHE A 831 -21.44 -8.52 51.64
N PHE A 832 -22.50 -8.32 52.43
CA PHE A 832 -22.43 -7.50 53.64
C PHE A 832 -23.45 -8.03 54.66
N SER A 833 -22.97 -8.66 55.73
CA SER A 833 -23.73 -8.78 56.98
C SER A 833 -22.79 -8.84 58.19
N ALA A 834 -22.70 -7.69 58.86
CA ALA A 834 -22.59 -7.49 60.31
C ALA A 834 -21.68 -8.40 61.19
N SER A 835 -20.65 -7.75 61.72
CA SER A 835 -20.47 -7.52 63.18
C SER A 835 -19.53 -8.41 64.03
N THR A 836 -18.82 -7.69 64.90
CA THR A 836 -18.34 -8.01 66.26
C THR A 836 -16.88 -8.47 66.48
N ARG A 837 -16.20 -7.63 67.28
CA ARG A 837 -14.89 -7.72 67.97
C ARG A 837 -14.84 -8.85 69.04
N PRO A 838 -13.69 -9.11 69.73
CA PRO A 838 -12.27 -9.04 69.34
C PRO A 838 -11.38 -10.18 69.94
N THR A 839 -10.06 -9.93 70.00
CA THR A 839 -9.05 -10.34 71.03
C THR A 839 -8.22 -11.64 70.90
N VAL A 840 -6.88 -11.43 70.85
CA VAL A 840 -5.84 -11.94 71.81
C VAL A 840 -4.91 -13.13 71.43
N LEU A 841 -3.59 -12.86 71.53
CA LEU A 841 -2.42 -13.77 71.73
C LEU A 841 -2.08 -14.79 70.62
N CYS A 842 -0.84 -15.30 70.45
CA CYS A 842 0.52 -14.82 70.80
C CYS A 842 1.58 -15.70 70.12
N GLY A 843 2.77 -15.16 69.83
CA GLY A 843 4.02 -15.90 69.59
C GLY A 843 4.09 -16.77 68.33
N SER A 844 5.24 -17.37 67.98
CA SER A 844 6.64 -17.09 68.37
C SER A 844 7.55 -18.13 67.68
N ILE A 845 8.76 -17.73 67.24
CA ILE A 845 9.95 -18.63 67.05
C ILE A 845 9.77 -19.62 65.85
N ALA A 846 10.75 -20.08 65.07
CA ALA A 846 12.22 -20.04 65.01
C ALA A 846 12.64 -19.96 63.51
N SER A 847 13.68 -19.24 63.06
CA SER A 847 15.14 -19.43 63.18
C SER A 847 15.78 -20.23 62.02
N GLU A 848 16.86 -19.67 61.46
CA GLU A 848 18.03 -20.38 60.85
C GLU A 848 17.80 -21.21 59.56
N ASP A 849 18.74 -21.33 58.62
CA ASP A 849 20.11 -20.79 58.55
C ASP A 849 20.58 -20.52 57.09
N ALA A 850 21.81 -20.01 56.94
CA ALA A 850 22.44 -19.57 55.70
C ALA A 850 22.90 -20.69 54.73
N GLY A 851 23.22 -20.32 53.49
CA GLY A 851 23.88 -21.21 52.51
C GLY A 851 24.09 -20.59 51.12
N GLU A 852 25.22 -19.90 50.91
CA GLU A 852 25.64 -19.38 49.60
C GLU A 852 26.10 -20.47 48.61
N GLY A 853 26.06 -20.20 47.30
CA GLY A 853 26.64 -21.08 46.26
C GLY A 853 25.99 -20.93 44.88
N ARG A 854 26.13 -19.79 44.18
CA ARG A 854 27.24 -19.43 43.26
C ARG A 854 27.19 -20.18 41.91
N ALA A 855 27.03 -19.42 40.83
CA ALA A 855 26.97 -19.89 39.44
C ALA A 855 28.34 -19.82 38.72
N VAL A 856 28.63 -20.84 37.90
CA VAL A 856 29.39 -20.90 36.61
C VAL A 856 28.96 -22.28 36.02
N VAL A 857 28.62 -22.52 34.74
CA VAL A 857 28.95 -21.93 33.42
C VAL A 857 27.68 -21.69 32.63
#